data_AF-E4Q7J1-F1
#
_entry.id   AF-E4Q7J1-F1
#
_cell.length_a   1.000
_cell.length_b   1.000
_cell.length_c   1.000
_cell.angle_alpha   90.00
_cell.angle_beta   90.00
_cell.angle_gamma   90.00
#
_symmetry.space_group_name_H-M   'P 1'
#
loop_
_entity.id
_entity.type
_entity.pdbx_description
1 polymer ?
#
loop_
_entity_poly.entity_id
_entity_poly.type
_entity_poly.pdbx_seq_one_letter_code
_entity_poly.pdbx_strand_id
1 'polypeptide(L)'
;MKIESMKVYNHKNIYSDKKVVVLKVKGDIEEARNFAKLCIHIQNLIGYNLVEYWECLSVEDHIDVLIEHDNQMLVHKVIEFALECIEKGFEPEHFPDKISKLKKLTIETELSPNTRLLKNACMKRGIRFTRIGYTDTFMLGEGKYAKLFASIISEHDFSRVSLSSDRELQRRFLKLNSFPVVPFDVVFTSDQLMDGIKKLGFPISIKGCRKDSPNIGNIRTNQQALEAFDMVKSLDSRVIVERYVPGKSYKILVVNGKVVAAVERTSPYIVGDGKRRISELLDQGERNNKYIQKNILKQGFTLDDILPKGMKVFLKEPTSFKTGCITTDVTEKVAYENQQLFIKIAEKFGYVVTILDFVTEDISLPYSVVGGYVVDVETSCDLRIFSQTCNCDIFNTILDVYFEKMPNPTVPIIAVSGTYGKSTILQIMRYILQRCGLETSIDSEIENFYLRNFGDLSDIKLVEFNPEKCIEEIEIEPDVGIITNTFSQNQIERNLLFSRSIKENGYLILNINDAYKYLYSAKARCKIVFTSISNHHPDLKAHIEMKRPCVYLENDVVKIFDGQQVFSLCNVREIPYSYEGKLMFAVDNILQTIAALYFYGVDSEIIYKFLTEYKNDSHQNPGKFNIFDINGVKVIIDSLNKKEHMKILALSLSSIGIKNLYFVCEKRQEQILDFIEDRSKIICKQIEKFSDVVEMVSEGIKKAKKGDGVFIILPEPLNRDVTFEIREALAKRKKNFVNNA
;
A
#
# COMPACT_ATOMS: atom_id res chain seq x y z
N MET A 1 -2.09 -33.92 20.22
CA MET A 1 -2.01 -33.02 19.03
C MET A 1 -0.55 -32.71 18.61
N LYS A 2 -0.19 -32.81 17.30
CA LYS A 2 1.14 -32.41 16.75
C LYS A 2 0.99 -31.47 15.54
N ILE A 3 1.65 -30.31 15.55
CA ILE A 3 1.65 -29.35 14.44
C ILE A 3 2.70 -29.79 13.39
N GLU A 4 2.27 -29.99 12.15
CA GLU A 4 3.14 -30.39 11.03
C GLU A 4 3.64 -29.19 10.22
N SER A 5 2.80 -28.17 10.06
CA SER A 5 3.19 -26.92 9.41
C SER A 5 2.29 -25.78 9.85
N MET A 6 2.82 -24.56 9.75
CA MET A 6 2.10 -23.33 9.98
C MET A 6 2.30 -22.41 8.78
N LYS A 7 1.19 -21.95 8.20
CA LYS A 7 1.21 -20.96 7.13
C LYS A 7 0.30 -19.80 7.50
N VAL A 8 0.66 -18.61 7.06
CA VAL A 8 -0.10 -17.39 7.30
C VAL A 8 -0.61 -16.89 5.96
N TYR A 9 -1.92 -16.86 5.80
CA TYR A 9 -2.60 -16.37 4.61
C TYR A 9 -3.18 -15.00 4.90
N ASN A 10 -3.23 -14.11 3.90
CA ASN A 10 -4.00 -12.89 4.05
C ASN A 10 -5.49 -13.23 3.91
N HIS A 11 -6.33 -12.47 4.58
CA HIS A 11 -7.76 -12.54 4.34
C HIS A 11 -8.05 -12.12 2.89
N LYS A 12 -9.03 -12.76 2.23
CA LYS A 12 -9.47 -12.45 0.85
C LYS A 12 -9.80 -10.98 0.55
N ASN A 13 -9.95 -10.17 1.59
CA ASN A 13 -10.15 -8.74 1.43
C ASN A 13 -8.77 -8.09 1.37
N ILE A 14 -8.34 -7.71 0.16
CA ILE A 14 -7.04 -7.06 -0.10
C ILE A 14 -6.82 -5.75 0.69
N TYR A 15 -7.90 -5.19 1.27
CA TYR A 15 -7.85 -4.01 2.14
C TYR A 15 -7.69 -4.37 3.63
N SER A 16 -7.73 -5.66 3.99
CA SER A 16 -7.64 -6.16 5.36
C SER A 16 -6.26 -6.76 5.63
N ASP A 17 -5.52 -6.24 6.63
CA ASP A 17 -4.34 -6.96 7.14
C ASP A 17 -4.71 -8.15 8.05
N LYS A 18 -6.00 -8.47 8.21
CA LYS A 18 -6.35 -9.68 8.96
C LYS A 18 -5.72 -10.87 8.25
N LYS A 19 -4.95 -11.65 8.99
CA LYS A 19 -4.35 -12.88 8.47
C LYS A 19 -5.06 -14.06 9.09
N VAL A 20 -5.14 -15.14 8.36
CA VAL A 20 -5.58 -16.42 8.88
C VAL A 20 -4.36 -17.31 8.96
N VAL A 21 -4.01 -17.69 10.18
CA VAL A 21 -3.00 -18.72 10.40
C VAL A 21 -3.68 -20.06 10.20
N VAL A 22 -3.16 -20.85 9.28
CA VAL A 22 -3.58 -22.23 9.07
C VAL A 22 -2.49 -23.14 9.61
N LEU A 23 -2.86 -23.90 10.62
CA LEU A 23 -2.03 -24.91 11.24
C LEU A 23 -2.47 -26.27 10.72
N LYS A 24 -1.54 -27.02 10.12
CA LYS A 24 -1.77 -28.42 9.78
C LYS A 24 -1.46 -29.28 10.99
N VAL A 25 -2.44 -30.05 11.44
CA VAL A 25 -2.35 -30.76 12.70
C VAL A 25 -2.75 -32.22 12.55
N LYS A 26 -2.01 -33.13 13.18
CA LYS A 26 -2.40 -34.53 13.34
C LYS A 26 -2.99 -34.79 14.72
N GLY A 27 -4.09 -35.53 14.74
CA GLY A 27 -4.78 -35.93 15.96
C GLY A 27 -6.29 -35.89 15.81
N ASP A 28 -6.95 -35.74 16.95
CA ASP A 28 -8.40 -35.69 17.07
C ASP A 28 -8.97 -34.27 16.82
N ILE A 29 -10.17 -34.20 16.24
CA ILE A 29 -10.80 -32.93 15.88
C ILE A 29 -11.30 -32.14 17.09
N GLU A 30 -11.72 -32.79 18.18
CA GLU A 30 -12.08 -32.09 19.42
C GLU A 30 -10.85 -31.52 20.11
N GLU A 31 -9.72 -32.25 20.13
CA GLU A 31 -8.44 -31.70 20.60
C GLU A 31 -8.06 -30.43 19.83
N ALA A 32 -8.16 -30.47 18.49
CA ALA A 32 -7.86 -29.33 17.63
C ALA A 32 -8.79 -28.13 17.89
N ARG A 33 -10.08 -28.38 18.10
CA ARG A 33 -11.07 -27.33 18.45
C ARG A 33 -10.78 -26.70 19.81
N ASN A 34 -10.41 -27.51 20.81
CA ASN A 34 -10.06 -27.01 22.15
C ASN A 34 -8.79 -26.15 22.11
N PHE A 35 -7.79 -26.58 21.34
CA PHE A 35 -6.60 -25.79 21.10
C PHE A 35 -6.89 -24.44 20.42
N ALA A 36 -7.75 -24.43 19.40
CA ALA A 36 -8.15 -23.20 18.71
C ALA A 36 -8.84 -22.22 19.68
N LYS A 37 -9.80 -22.71 20.48
CA LYS A 37 -10.46 -21.91 21.52
C LYS A 37 -9.48 -21.36 22.56
N LEU A 38 -8.50 -22.16 22.96
CA LEU A 38 -7.47 -21.73 23.90
C LEU A 38 -6.61 -20.59 23.33
N CYS A 39 -6.28 -20.63 22.03
CA CYS A 39 -5.59 -19.52 21.37
C CYS A 39 -6.42 -18.24 21.40
N ILE A 40 -7.73 -18.31 21.11
CA ILE A 40 -8.63 -17.16 21.21
C ILE A 40 -8.75 -16.65 22.66
N HIS A 41 -8.80 -17.55 23.63
CA HIS A 41 -8.83 -17.17 25.05
C HIS A 41 -7.57 -16.41 25.46
N ILE A 42 -6.39 -16.90 25.06
CA ILE A 42 -5.12 -16.21 25.30
C ILE A 42 -5.11 -14.83 24.61
N GLN A 43 -5.60 -14.73 23.37
CA GLN A 43 -5.76 -13.45 22.66
C GLN A 43 -6.61 -12.46 23.47
N ASN A 44 -7.75 -12.90 23.99
CA ASN A 44 -8.61 -12.07 24.83
C ASN A 44 -7.90 -11.62 26.12
N LEU A 45 -7.19 -12.52 26.80
CA LEU A 45 -6.44 -12.19 28.02
C LEU A 45 -5.37 -11.11 27.80
N ILE A 46 -4.77 -11.06 26.60
CA ILE A 46 -3.73 -10.09 26.26
C ILE A 46 -4.27 -8.80 25.61
N GLY A 47 -5.59 -8.70 25.39
CA GLY A 47 -6.27 -7.48 24.96
C GLY A 47 -6.84 -7.51 23.54
N TYR A 48 -6.82 -8.65 22.85
CA TYR A 48 -7.34 -8.86 21.49
C TYR A 48 -8.82 -9.29 21.48
N ASN A 49 -9.67 -8.54 22.17
CA ASN A 49 -11.09 -8.88 22.39
C ASN A 49 -11.99 -8.78 21.14
N LEU A 50 -11.43 -8.55 19.95
CA LEU A 50 -12.17 -8.31 18.69
C LEU A 50 -11.92 -9.38 17.62
N VAL A 51 -11.10 -10.39 17.94
CA VAL A 51 -10.71 -11.45 17.00
C VAL A 51 -11.21 -12.78 17.55
N GLU A 52 -12.36 -13.22 17.03
CA GLU A 52 -13.08 -14.40 17.52
C GLU A 52 -13.17 -15.53 16.49
N TYR A 53 -12.67 -15.31 15.27
CA TYR A 53 -12.78 -16.32 14.22
C TYR A 53 -11.72 -17.40 14.39
N TRP A 54 -12.21 -18.63 14.53
CA TRP A 54 -11.44 -19.85 14.43
C TRP A 54 -12.30 -20.94 13.79
N GLU A 55 -11.67 -21.86 13.06
CA GLU A 55 -12.36 -22.99 12.43
C GLU A 55 -11.42 -24.20 12.35
N CYS A 56 -11.98 -25.42 12.39
CA CYS A 56 -11.20 -26.65 12.21
C CYS A 56 -11.83 -27.45 11.06
N LEU A 57 -11.05 -27.67 10.00
CA LEU A 57 -11.47 -28.40 8.80
C LEU A 57 -10.75 -29.74 8.74
N SER A 58 -11.50 -30.84 8.63
CA SER A 58 -10.93 -32.17 8.44
C SER A 58 -10.57 -32.36 6.96
N VAL A 59 -9.30 -32.66 6.69
CA VAL A 59 -8.76 -33.00 5.37
C VAL A 59 -8.21 -34.42 5.48
N GLU A 60 -8.35 -35.26 4.46
CA GLU A 60 -8.08 -36.73 4.48
C GLU A 60 -7.05 -37.22 5.54
N ASP A 61 -5.83 -36.65 5.57
CA ASP A 61 -4.75 -37.06 6.48
C ASP A 61 -4.39 -36.08 7.62
N HIS A 62 -5.10 -34.95 7.79
CA HIS A 62 -4.81 -33.90 8.79
C HIS A 62 -6.02 -32.99 9.09
N ILE A 63 -5.92 -32.20 10.14
CA ILE A 63 -6.88 -31.15 10.45
C ILE A 63 -6.22 -29.79 10.18
N ASP A 64 -6.87 -28.95 9.39
CA ASP A 64 -6.50 -27.55 9.24
C ASP A 64 -7.18 -26.75 10.35
N VAL A 65 -6.40 -26.16 11.26
CA VAL A 65 -6.87 -25.25 12.31
C VAL A 65 -6.61 -23.82 11.88
N LEU A 66 -7.68 -23.07 11.69
CA LEU A 66 -7.69 -21.67 11.28
C LEU A 66 -7.81 -20.79 12.52
N ILE A 67 -6.89 -19.84 12.67
CA ILE A 67 -6.92 -18.83 13.73
C ILE A 67 -6.74 -17.47 13.08
N GLU A 68 -7.72 -16.59 13.22
CA GLU A 68 -7.60 -15.21 12.75
C GLU A 68 -6.66 -14.42 13.65
N HIS A 69 -5.74 -13.64 13.06
CA HIS A 69 -4.94 -12.63 13.76
C HIS A 69 -4.32 -11.64 12.77
N ASP A 70 -4.24 -10.36 13.13
CA ASP A 70 -3.58 -9.31 12.32
C ASP A 70 -2.06 -9.15 12.56
N ASN A 71 -1.48 -9.89 13.51
CA ASN A 71 -0.09 -9.75 13.95
C ASN A 71 0.61 -11.12 13.96
N GLN A 72 1.42 -11.34 12.93
CA GLN A 72 2.11 -12.60 12.73
C GLN A 72 3.05 -12.95 13.89
N MET A 73 3.76 -11.98 14.46
CA MET A 73 4.69 -12.25 15.55
C MET A 73 3.94 -12.70 16.81
N LEU A 74 2.82 -12.05 17.10
CA LEU A 74 2.04 -12.33 18.30
C LEU A 74 1.30 -13.68 18.21
N VAL A 75 0.67 -13.99 17.07
CA VAL A 75 -0.05 -15.26 16.91
C VAL A 75 0.87 -16.48 17.05
N HIS A 76 2.14 -16.38 16.61
CA HIS A 76 3.12 -17.45 16.84
C HIS A 76 3.37 -17.66 18.34
N LYS A 77 3.51 -16.57 19.10
CA LYS A 77 3.70 -16.64 20.56
C LYS A 77 2.46 -17.08 21.32
N VAL A 78 1.27 -16.74 20.84
CA VAL A 78 0.00 -17.26 21.35
C VAL A 78 -0.07 -18.78 21.15
N ILE A 79 0.25 -19.27 19.94
CA ILE A 79 0.26 -20.70 19.61
C ILE A 79 1.27 -21.45 20.47
N GLU A 80 2.50 -20.95 20.60
CA GLU A 80 3.53 -21.53 21.48
C GLU A 80 3.03 -21.64 22.93
N PHE A 81 2.39 -20.59 23.44
CA PHE A 81 1.88 -20.58 24.82
C PHE A 81 0.67 -21.49 25.00
N ALA A 82 -0.22 -21.57 24.01
CA ALA A 82 -1.37 -22.49 24.02
C ALA A 82 -0.91 -23.96 24.06
N LEU A 83 0.10 -24.33 23.26
CA LEU A 83 0.68 -25.68 23.27
C LEU A 83 1.25 -26.02 24.64
N GLU A 84 2.00 -25.11 25.25
CA GLU A 84 2.57 -25.34 26.57
C GLU A 84 1.51 -25.50 27.67
N CYS A 85 0.40 -24.74 27.59
CA CYS A 85 -0.73 -24.88 28.50
C CYS A 85 -1.35 -26.28 28.39
N ILE A 86 -1.51 -26.80 27.16
CA ILE A 86 -2.00 -28.16 26.91
C ILE A 86 -1.02 -29.22 27.43
N GLU A 87 0.28 -29.08 27.12
CA GLU A 87 1.31 -30.04 27.55
C GLU A 87 1.40 -30.14 29.08
N LYS A 88 1.23 -29.02 29.79
CA LYS A 88 1.32 -28.98 31.25
C LYS A 88 -0.03 -29.16 31.96
N GLY A 89 -1.14 -29.16 31.22
CA GLY A 89 -2.50 -29.27 31.78
C GLY A 89 -2.91 -28.09 32.66
N PHE A 90 -2.45 -26.87 32.37
CA PHE A 90 -2.79 -25.66 33.14
C PHE A 90 -3.53 -24.63 32.28
N GLU A 91 -4.41 -23.85 32.91
CA GLU A 91 -5.04 -22.70 32.27
C GLU A 91 -4.06 -21.52 32.15
N PRO A 92 -4.16 -20.67 31.10
CA PRO A 92 -3.23 -19.56 30.86
C PRO A 92 -3.04 -18.60 32.05
N GLU A 93 -4.09 -18.39 32.83
CA GLU A 93 -4.15 -17.54 34.02
C GLU A 93 -3.14 -17.94 35.09
N HIS A 94 -2.71 -19.21 35.11
CA HIS A 94 -1.66 -19.72 36.01
C HIS A 94 -0.26 -19.17 35.66
N PHE A 95 -0.11 -18.46 34.54
CA PHE A 95 1.17 -17.88 34.08
C PHE A 95 1.08 -16.35 33.89
N PRO A 96 0.86 -15.56 34.95
CA PRO A 96 0.69 -14.10 34.86
C PRO A 96 1.89 -13.38 34.24
N ASP A 97 3.11 -13.87 34.47
CA ASP A 97 4.33 -13.32 33.86
C ASP A 97 4.35 -13.46 32.34
N LYS A 98 3.83 -14.57 31.81
CA LYS A 98 3.74 -14.80 30.36
C LYS A 98 2.68 -13.91 29.72
N ILE A 99 1.52 -13.82 30.36
CA ILE A 99 0.46 -12.88 29.95
C ILE A 99 1.01 -11.45 29.95
N SER A 100 1.76 -11.05 30.98
CA SER A 100 2.39 -9.72 31.05
C SER A 100 3.40 -9.48 29.92
N LYS A 101 4.25 -10.47 29.62
CA LYS A 101 5.19 -10.40 28.47
C LYS A 101 4.47 -10.30 27.13
N LEU A 102 3.41 -11.08 26.93
CA LEU A 102 2.59 -11.02 25.70
C LEU A 102 1.85 -9.69 25.59
N LYS A 103 1.32 -9.14 26.69
CA LYS A 103 0.74 -7.78 26.73
C LYS A 103 1.76 -6.72 26.34
N LYS A 104 3.00 -6.84 26.82
CA LYS A 104 4.07 -5.91 26.43
C LYS A 104 4.39 -6.02 24.94
N LEU A 105 4.55 -7.24 24.43
CA LEU A 105 4.78 -7.48 23.01
C LEU A 105 3.63 -6.96 22.14
N THR A 106 2.40 -7.12 22.62
CA THR A 106 1.19 -6.58 21.99
C THR A 106 1.31 -5.06 21.85
N ILE A 107 1.62 -4.34 22.93
CA ILE A 107 1.81 -2.89 22.91
C ILE A 107 2.93 -2.46 21.95
N GLU A 108 4.02 -3.23 21.87
CA GLU A 108 5.18 -2.92 21.01
C GLU A 108 4.93 -3.19 19.53
N THR A 109 3.98 -4.07 19.20
CA THR A 109 3.78 -4.56 17.82
C THR A 109 2.40 -4.25 17.26
N GLU A 110 1.44 -3.75 18.04
CA GLU A 110 0.14 -3.30 17.56
C GLU A 110 0.17 -1.93 16.89
N LEU A 111 -0.87 -1.66 16.09
CA LEU A 111 -1.19 -0.31 15.63
C LEU A 111 -1.78 0.50 16.79
N SER A 112 -1.32 1.74 16.94
CA SER A 112 -1.92 2.65 17.92
C SER A 112 -3.40 2.92 17.61
N PRO A 113 -4.18 3.41 18.59
CA PRO A 113 -5.60 3.68 18.37
C PRO A 113 -5.88 4.60 17.17
N ASN A 114 -5.06 5.64 16.96
CA ASN A 114 -5.20 6.53 15.82
C ASN A 114 -4.99 5.79 14.50
N THR A 115 -3.88 5.05 14.39
CA THR A 115 -3.54 4.33 13.16
C THR A 115 -4.59 3.27 12.84
N ARG A 116 -5.12 2.59 13.85
CA ARG A 116 -6.18 1.60 13.69
C ARG A 116 -7.48 2.21 13.17
N LEU A 117 -7.88 3.36 13.72
CA LEU A 117 -9.08 4.06 13.25
C LEU A 117 -8.88 4.65 11.85
N LEU A 118 -7.69 5.16 11.54
CA LEU A 118 -7.34 5.61 10.19
C LEU A 118 -7.38 4.45 9.19
N LYS A 119 -6.81 3.29 9.54
CA LYS A 119 -6.88 2.06 8.75
C LYS A 119 -8.33 1.66 8.48
N ASN A 120 -9.19 1.67 9.50
CA ASN A 120 -10.62 1.36 9.32
C ASN A 120 -11.30 2.34 8.33
N ALA A 121 -10.93 3.63 8.35
CA ALA A 121 -11.42 4.59 7.37
C ALA A 121 -10.88 4.31 5.96
N CYS A 122 -9.60 3.95 5.82
CA CYS A 122 -9.00 3.52 4.56
C CYS A 122 -9.75 2.31 3.96
N MET A 123 -10.01 1.29 4.78
CA MET A 123 -10.73 0.08 4.38
C MET A 123 -12.13 0.40 3.84
N LYS A 124 -12.86 1.31 4.49
CA LYS A 124 -14.19 1.74 4.04
C LYS A 124 -14.16 2.47 2.70
N ARG A 125 -13.05 3.14 2.38
CA ARG A 125 -12.87 3.84 1.09
C ARG A 125 -12.31 2.95 -0.01
N GLY A 126 -11.67 1.83 0.34
CA GLY A 126 -10.87 1.06 -0.62
C GLY A 126 -9.49 1.68 -0.83
N ILE A 127 -8.97 2.42 0.16
CA ILE A 127 -7.58 2.87 0.18
C ILE A 127 -6.74 1.73 0.74
N ARG A 128 -5.77 1.24 -0.04
CA ARG A 128 -4.88 0.18 0.42
C ARG A 128 -4.03 0.67 1.59
N PHE A 129 -3.97 -0.12 2.66
CA PHE A 129 -3.12 0.10 3.82
C PHE A 129 -2.03 -0.98 3.81
N THR A 130 -0.75 -0.59 3.82
CA THR A 130 0.37 -1.54 3.87
C THR A 130 1.30 -1.16 5.01
N ARG A 131 1.30 -1.97 6.07
CA ARG A 131 2.17 -1.74 7.24
C ARG A 131 3.64 -1.99 6.92
N ILE A 132 4.53 -1.14 7.44
CA ILE A 132 5.99 -1.32 7.38
C ILE A 132 6.50 -1.74 8.77
N GLY A 133 7.00 -2.96 8.87
CA GLY A 133 7.50 -3.52 10.14
C GLY A 133 6.39 -3.66 11.18
N TYR A 134 6.73 -3.34 12.44
CA TYR A 134 5.85 -3.49 13.60
C TYR A 134 5.52 -2.16 14.29
N THR A 135 5.81 -1.02 13.66
CA THR A 135 5.53 0.32 14.20
C THR A 135 4.22 0.89 13.62
N ASP A 136 3.90 2.13 13.97
CA ASP A 136 2.86 2.96 13.34
C ASP A 136 3.30 3.56 11.99
N THR A 137 4.24 2.91 11.30
CA THR A 137 4.71 3.33 9.98
C THR A 137 4.04 2.46 8.92
N PHE A 138 3.42 3.10 7.93
CA PHE A 138 2.66 2.39 6.90
C PHE A 138 2.53 3.25 5.64
N MET A 139 2.22 2.59 4.53
CA MET A 139 1.88 3.22 3.26
C MET A 139 0.38 3.20 3.04
N LEU A 140 -0.16 4.29 2.51
CA LEU A 140 -1.53 4.39 2.02
C LEU A 140 -1.54 4.60 0.50
N GLY A 141 -2.44 3.93 -0.22
CA GLY A 141 -2.55 4.01 -1.69
C GLY A 141 -1.50 3.19 -2.43
N GLU A 142 -1.45 3.32 -3.76
CA GLU A 142 -0.49 2.60 -4.62
C GLU A 142 0.08 3.47 -5.75
N GLY A 143 1.25 3.06 -6.26
CA GLY A 143 1.92 3.70 -7.39
C GLY A 143 2.19 5.17 -7.10
N LYS A 144 1.92 6.06 -8.07
CA LYS A 144 2.02 7.52 -7.87
C LYS A 144 1.17 8.09 -6.73
N TYR A 145 0.12 7.39 -6.30
CA TYR A 145 -0.74 7.84 -5.19
C TYR A 145 -0.23 7.36 -3.82
N ALA A 146 0.77 6.49 -3.78
CA ALA A 146 1.28 5.92 -2.54
C ALA A 146 1.92 7.01 -1.66
N LYS A 147 1.51 7.06 -0.39
CA LYS A 147 2.01 8.03 0.60
C LYS A 147 2.49 7.32 1.85
N LEU A 148 3.66 7.73 2.36
CA LEU A 148 4.23 7.21 3.61
C LEU A 148 3.67 7.96 4.81
N PHE A 149 3.17 7.22 5.79
CA PHE A 149 2.65 7.75 7.05
C PHE A 149 3.46 7.24 8.24
N ALA A 150 3.61 8.12 9.23
CA ALA A 150 3.97 7.77 10.59
C ALA A 150 2.84 8.25 11.51
N SER A 151 2.05 7.31 12.03
CA SER A 151 0.76 7.59 12.71
C SER A 151 -0.19 8.38 11.79
N ILE A 152 -0.49 9.65 12.08
CA ILE A 152 -1.40 10.50 11.28
C ILE A 152 -0.66 11.53 10.40
N ILE A 153 0.67 11.48 10.40
CA ILE A 153 1.53 12.47 9.74
C ILE A 153 2.08 11.86 8.46
N SER A 154 1.98 12.60 7.35
CA SER A 154 2.61 12.26 6.07
C SER A 154 3.19 13.52 5.43
N GLU A 155 4.22 13.37 4.59
CA GLU A 155 4.74 14.44 3.72
C GLU A 155 5.12 15.75 4.44
N HIS A 156 5.80 15.66 5.60
CA HIS A 156 6.27 16.83 6.35
C HIS A 156 7.80 16.90 6.46
N ASP A 157 8.33 18.12 6.38
CA ASP A 157 9.75 18.40 6.63
C ASP A 157 10.10 18.08 8.09
N PHE A 158 11.25 17.43 8.29
CA PHE A 158 11.84 17.15 9.59
C PHE A 158 11.94 18.39 10.48
N SER A 159 12.26 19.55 9.90
CA SER A 159 12.34 20.82 10.64
C SER A 159 11.01 21.16 11.33
N ARG A 160 9.89 20.96 10.63
CA ARG A 160 8.54 21.15 11.17
C ARG A 160 8.23 20.10 12.22
N VAL A 161 8.48 18.82 11.97
CA VAL A 161 8.22 17.76 12.98
C VAL A 161 8.97 18.04 14.29
N SER A 162 10.23 18.51 14.20
CA SER A 162 11.04 18.89 15.38
C SER A 162 10.46 20.04 16.21
N LEU A 163 9.71 20.97 15.61
CA LEU A 163 9.04 22.05 16.36
C LEU A 163 7.90 21.53 17.23
N SER A 164 7.21 20.46 16.79
CA SER A 164 6.05 19.92 17.51
C SER A 164 6.43 19.10 18.74
N SER A 165 7.65 18.59 18.82
CA SER A 165 8.15 17.74 19.91
C SER A 165 8.83 18.51 21.05
N ASP A 166 9.14 19.79 20.86
CA ASP A 166 9.83 20.65 21.83
C ASP A 166 8.96 21.88 22.19
N ARG A 167 8.52 21.94 23.46
CA ARG A 167 7.67 23.02 23.97
C ARG A 167 8.34 24.38 23.96
N GLU A 168 9.66 24.46 24.18
CA GLU A 168 10.39 25.73 24.15
C GLU A 168 10.38 26.29 22.74
N LEU A 169 10.78 25.48 21.75
CA LEU A 169 10.83 25.91 20.37
C LEU A 169 9.47 26.36 19.87
N GLN A 170 8.43 25.59 20.18
CA GLN A 170 7.05 25.94 19.86
C GLN A 170 6.62 27.28 20.48
N ARG A 171 6.87 27.48 21.77
CA ARG A 171 6.49 28.71 22.48
C ARG A 171 7.20 29.94 21.92
N ARG A 172 8.50 29.81 21.64
CA ARG A 172 9.27 30.87 20.98
C ARG A 172 8.73 31.17 19.59
N PHE A 173 8.42 30.14 18.81
CA PHE A 173 7.87 30.29 17.46
C PHE A 173 6.51 31.00 17.44
N LEU A 174 5.62 30.62 18.35
CA LEU A 174 4.32 31.28 18.52
C LEU A 174 4.50 32.76 18.90
N LYS A 175 5.38 33.05 19.87
CA LYS A 175 5.67 34.42 20.33
C LYS A 175 6.24 35.31 19.22
N LEU A 176 7.16 34.77 18.41
CA LEU A 176 7.75 35.48 17.26
C LEU A 176 6.71 35.86 16.20
N ASN A 177 5.63 35.08 16.08
CA ASN A 177 4.50 35.38 15.19
C ASN A 177 3.38 36.17 15.87
N SER A 178 3.63 36.72 17.07
CA SER A 178 2.67 37.50 17.84
C SER A 178 1.37 36.77 18.21
N PHE A 179 1.41 35.43 18.26
CA PHE A 179 0.28 34.65 18.75
C PHE A 179 0.19 34.70 20.29
N PRO A 180 -1.03 34.61 20.87
CA PRO A 180 -1.23 34.70 22.30
C PRO A 180 -0.71 33.42 22.98
N VAL A 181 0.46 33.52 23.59
CA VAL A 181 1.06 32.46 24.40
C VAL A 181 1.15 32.88 25.85
N VAL A 182 1.09 31.88 26.73
CA VAL A 182 1.29 32.10 28.16
C VAL A 182 2.68 32.72 28.38
N PRO A 183 2.80 33.83 29.13
CA PRO A 183 4.10 34.37 29.51
C PRO A 183 4.96 33.29 30.19
N PHE A 184 6.17 33.09 29.67
CA PHE A 184 7.06 32.01 30.08
C PHE A 184 8.52 32.46 30.06
N ASP A 185 9.34 31.80 30.87
CA ASP A 185 10.80 31.83 30.85
C ASP A 185 11.32 30.38 30.78
N VAL A 186 12.50 30.20 30.17
CA VAL A 186 13.22 28.92 30.14
C VAL A 186 14.41 29.02 31.06
N VAL A 187 14.50 28.10 32.02
CA VAL A 187 15.47 28.13 33.10
C VAL A 187 16.24 26.82 33.19
N PHE A 188 17.49 26.93 33.65
CA PHE A 188 18.43 25.84 33.76
C PHE A 188 18.84 25.58 35.21
N THR A 189 18.71 26.59 36.09
CA THR A 189 19.12 26.52 37.50
C THR A 189 18.00 27.03 38.41
N SER A 190 18.08 26.67 39.70
CA SER A 190 17.17 27.17 40.74
C SER A 190 17.23 28.69 40.90
N ASP A 191 18.41 29.31 40.70
CA ASP A 191 18.54 30.78 40.73
C ASP A 191 17.76 31.44 39.59
N GLN A 192 17.90 30.90 38.37
CA GLN A 192 17.14 31.36 37.21
C GLN A 192 15.63 31.14 37.39
N LEU A 193 15.23 30.03 38.02
CA LEU A 193 13.85 29.80 38.43
C LEU A 193 13.35 30.93 39.33
N MET A 194 14.09 31.30 40.38
CA MET A 194 13.70 32.37 41.29
C MET A 194 13.54 33.71 40.58
N ASP A 195 14.43 34.03 39.64
CA ASP A 195 14.31 35.25 38.83
C ASP A 195 13.13 35.20 37.86
N GLY A 196 12.85 34.04 37.26
CA GLY A 196 11.65 33.81 36.46
C GLY A 196 10.36 33.99 37.28
N ILE A 197 10.33 33.49 38.52
CA ILE A 197 9.19 33.65 39.44
C ILE A 197 8.97 35.13 39.78
N LYS A 198 10.03 35.90 40.04
CA LYS A 198 9.90 37.35 40.30
C LYS A 198 9.27 38.09 39.12
N LYS A 199 9.58 37.70 37.88
CA LYS A 199 9.03 38.31 36.66
C LYS A 199 7.59 37.88 36.39
N LEU A 200 7.29 36.60 36.53
CA LEU A 200 6.00 36.02 36.18
C LEU A 200 4.96 36.20 37.30
N GLY A 201 5.37 36.09 38.56
CA GLY A 201 4.49 36.08 39.72
C GLY A 201 3.65 34.80 39.84
N PHE A 202 3.20 34.49 41.06
CA PHE A 202 2.34 33.35 41.33
C PHE A 202 0.87 33.61 40.95
N PRO A 203 0.08 32.56 40.65
CA PRO A 203 0.50 31.16 40.51
C PRO A 203 1.26 30.87 39.20
N ILE A 204 2.16 29.88 39.24
CA ILE A 204 2.96 29.42 38.08
C ILE A 204 2.72 27.94 37.75
N SER A 205 3.19 27.52 36.58
CA SER A 205 3.32 26.12 36.19
C SER A 205 4.77 25.83 35.77
N ILE A 206 5.26 24.64 36.08
CA ILE A 206 6.61 24.18 35.75
C ILE A 206 6.50 22.93 34.87
N LYS A 207 7.17 22.95 33.71
CA LYS A 207 7.10 21.93 32.66
C LYS A 207 8.46 21.60 32.09
N GLY A 208 8.70 20.34 31.72
CA GLY A 208 9.87 19.99 30.91
C GLY A 208 9.68 20.39 29.44
N CYS A 209 10.78 20.66 28.73
CA CYS A 209 10.71 21.04 27.31
C CYS A 209 10.26 19.88 26.41
N ARG A 210 10.55 18.62 26.77
CA ARG A 210 10.03 17.46 26.04
C ARG A 210 8.56 17.22 26.39
N LYS A 211 7.76 16.81 25.40
CA LYS A 211 6.31 16.57 25.55
C LYS A 211 5.97 15.54 26.63
N ASP A 212 6.79 14.51 26.81
CA ASP A 212 6.55 13.44 27.80
C ASP A 212 6.98 13.81 29.22
N SER A 213 7.61 14.97 29.41
CA SER A 213 8.09 15.42 30.71
C SER A 213 6.95 15.92 31.61
N PRO A 214 7.10 15.82 32.94
CA PRO A 214 6.07 16.21 33.89
C PRO A 214 5.62 17.67 33.70
N ASN A 215 4.35 17.90 33.97
CA ASN A 215 3.71 19.20 34.01
C ASN A 215 3.06 19.37 35.37
N ILE A 216 3.54 20.36 36.14
CA ILE A 216 3.06 20.64 37.49
C ILE A 216 2.50 22.07 37.49
N GLY A 217 1.18 22.18 37.66
CA GLY A 217 0.45 23.45 37.60
C GLY A 217 0.06 24.01 38.97
N ASN A 218 -0.43 25.24 38.97
CA ASN A 218 -0.99 25.94 40.14
C ASN A 218 -0.05 25.98 41.36
N ILE A 219 1.24 26.17 41.11
CA ILE A 219 2.28 26.34 42.14
C ILE A 219 2.15 27.74 42.72
N ARG A 220 2.10 27.86 44.05
CA ARG A 220 1.82 29.14 44.76
C ARG A 220 2.91 29.57 45.72
N THR A 221 3.90 28.73 45.98
CA THR A 221 4.99 29.03 46.91
C THR A 221 6.35 28.67 46.31
N ASN A 222 7.40 29.34 46.78
CA ASN A 222 8.78 29.05 46.36
C ASN A 222 9.18 27.60 46.67
N GLN A 223 8.75 27.07 47.81
CA GLN A 223 9.03 25.67 48.20
C GLN A 223 8.43 24.69 47.18
N GLN A 224 7.15 24.87 46.82
CA GLN A 224 6.50 24.06 45.79
C GLN A 224 7.18 24.19 44.44
N ALA A 225 7.66 25.41 44.10
CA ALA A 225 8.36 25.65 42.84
C ALA A 225 9.70 24.93 42.77
N LEU A 226 10.48 24.91 43.86
CA LEU A 226 11.75 24.18 43.94
C LEU A 226 11.54 22.67 43.82
N GLU A 227 10.58 22.11 44.56
CA GLU A 227 10.25 20.67 44.48
C GLU A 227 9.81 20.26 43.06
N ALA A 228 8.97 21.08 42.43
CA ALA A 228 8.52 20.85 41.06
C ALA A 228 9.65 21.00 40.04
N PHE A 229 10.52 21.99 40.23
CA PHE A 229 11.70 22.20 39.38
C PHE A 229 12.66 21.02 39.48
N ASP A 230 13.01 20.57 40.67
CA ASP A 230 13.94 19.43 40.87
C ASP A 230 13.39 18.15 40.24
N MET A 231 12.09 17.91 40.39
CA MET A 231 11.41 16.77 39.77
C MET A 231 11.54 16.83 38.23
N VAL A 232 11.21 17.96 37.62
CA VAL A 232 11.29 18.11 36.16
C VAL A 232 12.75 18.10 35.68
N LYS A 233 13.65 18.76 36.41
CA LYS A 233 15.07 18.91 36.07
C LYS A 233 15.81 17.56 36.09
N SER A 234 15.38 16.63 36.94
CA SER A 234 15.92 15.27 36.97
C SER A 234 15.70 14.50 35.66
N LEU A 235 14.69 14.90 34.88
CA LEU A 235 14.34 14.30 33.60
C LEU A 235 14.79 15.18 32.43
N ASP A 236 14.71 16.50 32.55
CA ASP A 236 15.00 17.45 31.47
C ASP A 236 16.05 18.50 31.86
N SER A 237 17.02 18.72 30.98
CA SER A 237 18.03 19.76 31.19
C SER A 237 17.48 21.19 31.07
N ARG A 238 16.35 21.39 30.39
CA ARG A 238 15.68 22.68 30.16
C ARG A 238 14.28 22.65 30.74
N VAL A 239 13.95 23.63 31.59
CA VAL A 239 12.67 23.70 32.28
C VAL A 239 11.95 24.99 31.90
N ILE A 240 10.67 24.89 31.54
CA ILE A 240 9.80 26.01 31.27
C ILE A 240 9.06 26.37 32.56
N VAL A 241 9.11 27.65 32.92
CA VAL A 241 8.31 28.25 33.98
C VAL A 241 7.36 29.22 33.30
N GLU A 242 6.05 29.02 33.47
CA GLU A 242 5.03 29.86 32.84
C GLU A 242 3.97 30.29 33.84
N ARG A 243 3.27 31.40 33.56
CA ARG A 243 2.11 31.80 34.37
C ARG A 243 1.05 30.71 34.35
N TYR A 244 0.44 30.43 35.51
CA TYR A 244 -0.75 29.59 35.53
C TYR A 244 -1.95 30.40 35.03
N VAL A 245 -2.57 29.93 33.94
CA VAL A 245 -3.74 30.57 33.34
C VAL A 245 -5.02 29.94 33.92
N PRO A 246 -5.83 30.68 34.69
CA PRO A 246 -7.15 30.21 35.08
C PRO A 246 -8.11 30.25 33.87
N GLY A 247 -9.02 29.28 33.78
CA GLY A 247 -10.01 29.23 32.72
C GLY A 247 -10.43 27.80 32.38
N LYS A 248 -11.31 27.68 31.39
CA LYS A 248 -11.71 26.41 30.82
C LYS A 248 -10.66 25.94 29.82
N SER A 249 -10.47 24.63 29.76
CA SER A 249 -9.46 23.99 28.91
C SER A 249 -10.14 23.42 27.68
N TYR A 250 -9.64 23.79 26.51
CA TYR A 250 -10.16 23.34 25.21
C TYR A 250 -9.07 22.63 24.43
N LYS A 251 -9.48 21.61 23.66
CA LYS A 251 -8.64 21.00 22.64
C LYS A 251 -9.32 21.19 21.28
N ILE A 252 -8.59 21.73 20.31
CA ILE A 252 -9.12 22.10 19.00
C ILE A 252 -8.36 21.31 17.94
N LEU A 253 -9.09 20.69 17.03
CA LEU A 253 -8.56 19.99 15.87
C LEU A 253 -8.73 20.86 14.64
N VAL A 254 -7.61 21.25 14.03
CA VAL A 254 -7.55 21.90 12.73
C VAL A 254 -7.00 20.90 11.72
N VAL A 255 -7.74 20.66 10.63
CA VAL A 255 -7.30 19.82 9.52
C VAL A 255 -7.33 20.66 8.24
N ASN A 256 -6.19 20.76 7.56
CA ASN A 256 -6.02 21.47 6.29
C ASN A 256 -6.66 22.87 6.27
N GLY A 257 -6.31 23.70 7.27
CA GLY A 257 -6.78 25.08 7.37
C GLY A 257 -8.25 25.24 7.83
N LYS A 258 -8.88 24.20 8.37
CA LYS A 258 -10.26 24.26 8.89
C LYS A 258 -10.35 23.71 10.30
N VAL A 259 -11.07 24.40 11.18
CA VAL A 259 -11.44 23.86 12.49
C VAL A 259 -12.48 22.76 12.28
N VAL A 260 -12.08 21.50 12.51
CA VAL A 260 -12.93 20.32 12.31
C VAL A 260 -13.69 19.95 13.57
N ALA A 261 -13.05 20.10 14.74
CA ALA A 261 -13.64 19.76 16.01
C ALA A 261 -13.05 20.62 17.14
N ALA A 262 -13.85 20.91 18.17
CA ALA A 262 -13.38 21.51 19.41
C ALA A 262 -14.09 20.87 20.61
N VAL A 263 -13.30 20.50 21.62
CA VAL A 263 -13.80 19.87 22.84
C VAL A 263 -13.41 20.67 24.08
N GLU A 264 -14.37 20.91 24.96
CA GLU A 264 -14.11 21.36 26.33
C GLU A 264 -13.69 20.16 27.18
N ARG A 265 -12.63 20.31 27.96
CA ARG A 265 -12.13 19.31 28.91
C ARG A 265 -12.43 19.75 30.33
N THR A 266 -13.22 18.97 31.04
CA THR A 266 -13.51 19.18 32.46
C THR A 266 -12.90 18.05 33.29
N SER A 267 -12.27 18.40 34.41
CA SER A 267 -11.82 17.43 35.40
C SER A 267 -12.97 16.54 35.87
N PRO A 268 -12.74 15.24 36.12
CA PRO A 268 -13.74 14.37 36.73
C PRO A 268 -14.20 14.95 38.07
N TYR A 269 -15.50 14.93 38.34
CA TYR A 269 -16.08 15.42 39.59
C TYR A 269 -17.26 14.57 40.03
N ILE A 270 -17.54 14.61 41.33
CA ILE A 270 -18.80 14.16 41.91
C ILE A 270 -19.68 15.36 42.22
N VAL A 271 -21.00 15.16 42.19
CA VAL A 271 -22.00 16.17 42.57
C VAL A 271 -22.69 15.72 43.84
N GLY A 272 -22.70 16.58 44.85
CA GLY A 272 -23.46 16.33 46.07
C GLY A 272 -24.96 16.23 45.80
N ASP A 273 -25.61 15.28 46.45
CA ASP A 273 -27.07 15.16 46.47
C ASP A 273 -27.69 15.63 47.80
N GLY A 274 -26.85 16.07 48.74
CA GLY A 274 -27.24 16.52 50.08
C GLY A 274 -27.62 15.39 51.03
N LYS A 275 -27.42 14.12 50.66
CA LYS A 275 -27.85 12.96 51.45
C LYS A 275 -26.76 11.93 51.66
N ARG A 276 -26.06 11.54 50.58
CA ARG A 276 -25.03 10.50 50.60
C ARG A 276 -23.67 11.05 50.99
N ARG A 277 -22.85 10.22 51.64
CA ARG A 277 -21.44 10.54 51.90
C ARG A 277 -20.67 10.55 50.58
N ILE A 278 -19.56 11.28 50.52
CA ILE A 278 -18.64 11.27 49.37
C ILE A 278 -18.21 9.85 49.02
N SER A 279 -17.90 9.02 50.01
CA SER A 279 -17.60 7.60 49.82
C SER A 279 -18.69 6.85 49.06
N GLU A 280 -19.96 7.16 49.29
CA GLU A 280 -21.11 6.51 48.62
C GLU A 280 -21.36 7.04 47.20
N LEU A 281 -20.83 8.22 46.87
CA LEU A 281 -20.91 8.84 45.54
C LEU A 281 -19.81 8.39 44.58
N LEU A 282 -18.75 7.77 45.09
CA LEU A 282 -17.62 7.23 44.32
C LEU A 282 -17.84 5.77 43.95
N ASP A 283 -17.22 5.30 42.86
CA ASP A 283 -17.17 3.86 42.54
C ASP A 283 -16.09 3.13 43.37
N GLN A 284 -16.18 1.79 43.48
CA GLN A 284 -15.29 1.00 44.34
C GLN A 284 -13.79 1.22 44.04
N GLY A 285 -13.43 1.35 42.76
CA GLY A 285 -12.05 1.63 42.35
C GLY A 285 -11.58 3.05 42.70
N GLU A 286 -12.49 4.03 42.72
CA GLU A 286 -12.17 5.42 43.05
C GLU A 286 -12.06 5.62 44.57
N ARG A 287 -12.93 4.97 45.34
CA ARG A 287 -12.90 4.95 46.81
C ARG A 287 -11.54 4.51 47.35
N ASN A 288 -10.93 3.51 46.72
CA ASN A 288 -9.65 2.94 47.14
C ASN A 288 -8.42 3.68 46.56
N ASN A 289 -8.62 4.72 45.75
CA ASN A 289 -7.54 5.43 45.10
C ASN A 289 -6.99 6.55 46.01
N LYS A 290 -5.80 6.31 46.59
CA LYS A 290 -5.11 7.26 47.49
C LYS A 290 -4.90 8.66 46.87
N TYR A 291 -4.74 8.75 45.56
CA TYR A 291 -4.57 10.04 44.88
C TYR A 291 -5.88 10.84 44.84
N ILE A 292 -7.01 10.19 44.55
CA ILE A 292 -8.34 10.81 44.58
C ILE A 292 -8.65 11.28 46.01
N GLN A 293 -8.42 10.43 47.01
CA GLN A 293 -8.61 10.81 48.42
C GLN A 293 -7.80 12.05 48.81
N LYS A 294 -6.52 12.12 48.39
CA LYS A 294 -5.67 13.28 48.65
C LYS A 294 -6.19 14.56 47.98
N ASN A 295 -6.75 14.46 46.77
CA ASN A 295 -7.32 15.63 46.08
C ASN A 295 -8.64 16.11 46.69
N ILE A 296 -9.49 15.19 47.15
CA ILE A 296 -10.70 15.53 47.89
C ILE A 296 -10.32 16.26 49.19
N LEU A 297 -9.30 15.76 49.90
CA LEU A 297 -8.78 16.39 51.12
C LEU A 297 -8.19 17.78 50.86
N LYS A 298 -7.45 17.97 49.77
CA LYS A 298 -6.93 19.29 49.36
C LYS A 298 -8.04 20.32 49.10
N GLN A 299 -9.24 19.87 48.73
CA GLN A 299 -10.43 20.72 48.55
C GLN A 299 -11.21 20.93 49.86
N GLY A 300 -10.72 20.41 50.98
CA GLY A 300 -11.30 20.59 52.31
C GLY A 300 -12.34 19.54 52.69
N PHE A 301 -12.43 18.43 51.94
CA PHE A 301 -13.43 17.37 52.19
C PHE A 301 -12.80 16.04 52.59
N THR A 302 -13.54 15.22 53.32
CA THR A 302 -13.21 13.84 53.65
C THR A 302 -14.21 12.88 53.01
N LEU A 303 -13.85 11.59 52.92
CA LEU A 303 -14.77 10.59 52.36
C LEU A 303 -16.07 10.42 53.16
N ASP A 304 -16.11 10.89 54.41
CA ASP A 304 -17.27 10.80 55.29
C ASP A 304 -18.21 12.01 55.19
N ASP A 305 -17.79 13.08 54.51
CA ASP A 305 -18.60 14.29 54.38
C ASP A 305 -19.80 14.05 53.45
N ILE A 306 -20.92 14.72 53.75
CA ILE A 306 -22.09 14.79 52.86
C ILE A 306 -22.00 16.08 52.06
N LEU A 307 -21.85 15.97 50.74
CA LEU A 307 -21.77 17.15 49.88
C LEU A 307 -23.14 17.81 49.72
N PRO A 308 -23.23 19.15 49.88
CA PRO A 308 -24.46 19.89 49.61
C PRO A 308 -24.99 19.62 48.21
N LYS A 309 -26.32 19.63 48.07
CA LYS A 309 -26.98 19.36 46.78
C LYS A 309 -26.49 20.34 45.70
N GLY A 310 -25.93 19.80 44.62
CA GLY A 310 -25.41 20.58 43.49
C GLY A 310 -23.95 21.03 43.62
N MET A 311 -23.31 20.82 44.76
CA MET A 311 -21.89 21.16 44.94
C MET A 311 -20.99 20.14 44.24
N LYS A 312 -19.99 20.62 43.50
CA LYS A 312 -19.02 19.78 42.80
C LYS A 312 -17.72 19.65 43.59
N VAL A 313 -17.20 18.43 43.68
CA VAL A 313 -15.83 18.16 44.16
C VAL A 313 -15.08 17.40 43.07
N PHE A 314 -13.93 17.92 42.68
CA PHE A 314 -13.13 17.34 41.61
C PHE A 314 -12.27 16.19 42.14
N LEU A 315 -12.26 15.06 41.43
CA LEU A 315 -11.53 13.87 41.87
C LEU A 315 -10.05 13.95 41.51
N LYS A 316 -9.74 14.65 40.41
CA LYS A 316 -8.39 14.78 39.85
C LYS A 316 -8.20 16.17 39.23
N GLU A 317 -6.96 16.61 39.16
CA GLU A 317 -6.57 17.77 38.34
C GLU A 317 -6.89 17.51 36.86
N PRO A 318 -7.06 18.56 36.01
CA PRO A 318 -7.41 18.38 34.61
C PRO A 318 -6.27 17.66 33.89
N THR A 319 -6.46 16.37 33.64
CA THR A 319 -5.45 15.49 33.06
C THR A 319 -5.96 14.87 31.76
N SER A 320 -5.04 14.18 31.07
CA SER A 320 -5.22 13.65 29.71
C SER A 320 -6.49 12.80 29.54
N PHE A 321 -6.94 12.64 28.29
CA PHE A 321 -8.09 11.80 27.94
C PHE A 321 -8.01 10.38 28.53
N LYS A 322 -6.79 9.81 28.59
CA LYS A 322 -6.50 8.48 29.17
C LYS A 322 -6.83 8.37 30.67
N THR A 323 -6.97 9.48 31.38
CA THR A 323 -7.24 9.52 32.82
C THR A 323 -8.70 9.81 33.18
N GLY A 324 -9.59 9.83 32.17
CA GLY A 324 -11.04 9.86 32.33
C GLY A 324 -11.65 11.26 32.36
N CYS A 325 -11.06 12.24 31.68
CA CYS A 325 -11.64 13.59 31.62
C CYS A 325 -13.03 13.58 30.98
N ILE A 326 -13.92 14.45 31.48
CA ILE A 326 -15.23 14.66 30.88
C ILE A 326 -15.04 15.59 29.69
N THR A 327 -15.51 15.19 28.52
CA THR A 327 -15.41 15.95 27.28
C THR A 327 -16.78 16.42 26.83
N THR A 328 -16.85 17.63 26.28
CA THR A 328 -18.08 18.19 25.71
C THR A 328 -17.77 18.80 24.36
N ASP A 329 -18.57 18.46 23.34
CA ASP A 329 -18.45 19.05 22.01
C ASP A 329 -18.86 20.54 22.06
N VAL A 330 -17.94 21.41 21.66
CA VAL A 330 -18.14 22.85 21.58
C VAL A 330 -17.78 23.38 20.19
N THR A 331 -17.69 22.52 19.19
CA THR A 331 -17.26 22.85 17.82
C THR A 331 -18.05 24.01 17.23
N GLU A 332 -19.38 23.96 17.30
CA GLU A 332 -20.27 25.02 16.80
C GLU A 332 -20.26 26.29 17.66
N LYS A 333 -19.76 26.21 18.90
CA LYS A 333 -19.70 27.33 19.84
C LYS A 333 -18.44 28.16 19.69
N VAL A 334 -17.42 27.70 18.95
CA VAL A 334 -16.15 28.43 18.84
C VAL A 334 -16.37 29.76 18.10
N ALA A 335 -16.04 30.88 18.75
CA ALA A 335 -16.16 32.20 18.14
C ALA A 335 -15.35 32.28 16.83
N TYR A 336 -15.88 32.97 15.81
CA TYR A 336 -15.22 33.09 14.51
C TYR A 336 -13.78 33.62 14.61
N GLU A 337 -13.52 34.63 15.45
CA GLU A 337 -12.18 35.17 15.66
C GLU A 337 -11.21 34.13 16.24
N ASN A 338 -11.68 33.27 17.15
CA ASN A 338 -10.90 32.17 17.70
C ASN A 338 -10.59 31.13 16.62
N GLN A 339 -11.57 30.80 15.76
CA GLN A 339 -11.34 29.90 14.62
C GLN A 339 -10.25 30.46 13.69
N GLN A 340 -10.30 31.76 13.36
CA GLN A 340 -9.28 32.40 12.54
C GLN A 340 -7.90 32.38 13.19
N LEU A 341 -7.82 32.56 14.52
CA LEU A 341 -6.56 32.40 15.25
C LEU A 341 -6.01 30.98 15.08
N PHE A 342 -6.83 29.96 15.30
CA PHE A 342 -6.42 28.55 15.23
C PHE A 342 -5.96 28.16 13.82
N ILE A 343 -6.66 28.62 12.79
CA ILE A 343 -6.29 28.40 11.38
C ILE A 343 -4.95 29.06 11.07
N LYS A 344 -4.75 30.34 11.45
CA LYS A 344 -3.48 31.06 11.23
C LYS A 344 -2.30 30.37 11.93
N ILE A 345 -2.52 29.83 13.13
CA ILE A 345 -1.48 29.06 13.83
C ILE A 345 -1.15 27.80 13.01
N ALA A 346 -2.15 27.01 12.62
CA ALA A 346 -1.94 25.81 11.83
C ALA A 346 -1.19 26.10 10.51
N GLU A 347 -1.55 27.18 9.80
CA GLU A 347 -0.86 27.64 8.59
C GLU A 347 0.60 28.01 8.85
N LYS A 348 0.91 28.69 9.95
CA LYS A 348 2.29 29.08 10.30
C LYS A 348 3.17 27.90 10.65
N PHE A 349 2.63 26.88 11.32
CA PHE A 349 3.35 25.64 11.56
C PHE A 349 3.42 24.77 10.28
N GLY A 350 2.42 24.88 9.41
CA GLY A 350 2.34 24.16 8.16
C GLY A 350 2.11 22.66 8.32
N TYR A 351 1.37 22.24 9.35
CA TYR A 351 0.93 20.85 9.52
C TYR A 351 -0.45 20.63 8.89
N VAL A 352 -0.65 19.48 8.27
CA VAL A 352 -1.98 19.07 7.77
C VAL A 352 -2.95 18.88 8.92
N VAL A 353 -2.50 18.21 9.98
CA VAL A 353 -3.29 18.00 11.20
C VAL A 353 -2.61 18.75 12.35
N THR A 354 -3.31 19.73 12.89
CA THR A 354 -2.85 20.53 14.03
C THR A 354 -3.85 20.41 15.17
N ILE A 355 -3.39 19.97 16.33
CA ILE A 355 -4.18 19.94 17.56
C ILE A 355 -3.69 21.05 18.48
N LEU A 356 -4.59 21.94 18.89
CA LEU A 356 -4.28 23.07 19.75
C LEU A 356 -4.88 22.87 21.14
N ASP A 357 -4.08 23.03 22.18
CA ASP A 357 -4.56 23.19 23.54
C ASP A 357 -4.72 24.70 23.81
N PHE A 358 -5.93 25.12 24.13
CA PHE A 358 -6.29 26.53 24.33
C PHE A 358 -7.01 26.72 25.66
N VAL A 359 -6.68 27.78 26.38
CA VAL A 359 -7.33 28.13 27.66
C VAL A 359 -7.92 29.52 27.56
N THR A 360 -9.21 29.63 27.89
CA THR A 360 -9.97 30.89 27.97
C THR A 360 -11.15 30.70 28.93
N GLU A 361 -11.77 31.79 29.38
CA GLU A 361 -12.97 31.71 30.23
C GLU A 361 -14.18 31.17 29.44
N ASP A 362 -14.34 31.59 28.18
CA ASP A 362 -15.42 31.16 27.29
C ASP A 362 -14.97 31.17 25.82
N ILE A 363 -14.93 29.99 25.19
CA ILE A 363 -14.52 29.84 23.78
C ILE A 363 -15.51 30.43 22.78
N SER A 364 -16.74 30.72 23.21
CA SER A 364 -17.78 31.35 22.40
C SER A 364 -17.65 32.86 22.27
N LEU A 365 -16.73 33.46 23.04
CA LEU A 365 -16.38 34.86 22.93
C LEU A 365 -14.97 35.03 22.32
N PRO A 366 -14.70 36.13 21.59
CA PRO A 366 -13.38 36.37 21.02
C PRO A 366 -12.28 36.45 22.08
N TYR A 367 -11.14 35.81 21.83
CA TYR A 367 -9.99 35.81 22.74
C TYR A 367 -9.41 37.20 22.99
N SER A 368 -9.62 38.13 22.06
CA SER A 368 -9.25 39.55 22.19
C SER A 368 -10.08 40.28 23.26
N VAL A 369 -11.26 39.77 23.61
CA VAL A 369 -12.18 40.35 24.58
C VAL A 369 -12.03 39.69 25.96
N VAL A 370 -12.10 38.36 26.03
CA VAL A 370 -12.08 37.61 27.30
C VAL A 370 -10.69 37.07 27.67
N GLY A 371 -9.69 37.35 26.83
CA GLY A 371 -8.37 36.73 26.93
C GLY A 371 -8.38 35.28 26.47
N GLY A 372 -7.23 34.77 26.10
CA GLY A 372 -7.08 33.36 25.77
C GLY A 372 -5.66 33.04 25.33
N TYR A 373 -5.16 31.87 25.69
CA TYR A 373 -3.77 31.51 25.49
C TYR A 373 -3.63 30.13 24.87
N VAL A 374 -2.74 30.02 23.89
CA VAL A 374 -2.30 28.75 23.32
C VAL A 374 -1.32 28.10 24.29
N VAL A 375 -1.74 26.97 24.85
CA VAL A 375 -0.98 26.19 25.84
C VAL A 375 -0.24 25.04 25.18
N ASP A 376 -0.64 24.55 24.03
CA ASP A 376 0.16 23.58 23.31
C ASP A 376 -0.26 23.47 21.84
N VAL A 377 0.67 23.04 21.00
CA VAL A 377 0.39 22.60 19.62
C VAL A 377 0.92 21.17 19.46
N GLU A 378 0.11 20.28 18.92
CA GLU A 378 0.40 18.86 18.80
C GLU A 378 0.10 18.37 17.39
N THR A 379 0.89 17.41 16.91
CA THR A 379 0.69 16.70 15.64
C THR A 379 0.37 15.23 15.86
N SER A 380 0.44 14.74 17.10
CA SER A 380 0.35 13.32 17.47
C SER A 380 -0.50 13.07 18.73
N CYS A 381 -1.64 13.74 18.83
CA CYS A 381 -2.60 13.55 19.93
C CYS A 381 -3.48 12.30 19.74
N ASP A 382 -3.99 11.71 20.82
CA ASP A 382 -5.03 10.68 20.75
C ASP A 382 -6.35 11.28 20.24
N LEU A 383 -6.67 11.02 18.97
CA LEU A 383 -7.82 11.63 18.28
C LEU A 383 -9.16 11.06 18.77
N ARG A 384 -9.17 10.01 19.60
CA ARG A 384 -10.40 9.48 20.20
C ARG A 384 -11.13 10.51 21.04
N ILE A 385 -10.41 11.48 21.63
CA ILE A 385 -11.02 12.59 22.35
C ILE A 385 -12.04 13.34 21.49
N PHE A 386 -11.77 13.45 20.19
CA PHE A 386 -12.67 14.09 19.24
C PHE A 386 -13.63 13.06 18.65
N SER A 387 -13.15 11.91 18.19
CA SER A 387 -14.01 10.94 17.47
C SER A 387 -15.06 10.27 18.35
N GLN A 388 -14.90 10.29 19.68
CA GLN A 388 -15.89 9.79 20.64
C GLN A 388 -16.78 10.88 21.23
N THR A 389 -16.41 12.16 21.08
CA THR A 389 -17.16 13.29 21.64
C THR A 389 -17.96 14.04 20.57
N CYS A 390 -17.34 14.28 19.42
CA CYS A 390 -17.86 15.10 18.35
C CYS A 390 -18.50 14.22 17.26
N ASN A 391 -19.59 14.71 16.66
CA ASN A 391 -20.25 14.03 15.55
C ASN A 391 -19.58 14.38 14.20
N CYS A 392 -18.28 14.10 14.06
CA CYS A 392 -17.51 14.39 12.86
C CYS A 392 -16.62 13.21 12.44
N ASP A 393 -16.53 12.97 11.12
CA ASP A 393 -15.66 11.93 10.58
C ASP A 393 -14.24 12.46 10.36
N ILE A 394 -13.48 12.44 11.44
CA ILE A 394 -12.13 13.00 11.49
C ILE A 394 -11.19 12.27 10.53
N PHE A 395 -11.23 10.94 10.52
CA PHE A 395 -10.28 10.15 9.75
C PHE A 395 -10.56 10.26 8.26
N ASN A 396 -11.83 10.31 7.82
CA ASN A 396 -12.14 10.62 6.43
C ASN A 396 -11.76 12.06 6.06
N THR A 397 -11.93 13.03 6.98
CA THR A 397 -11.48 14.41 6.75
C THR A 397 -9.96 14.49 6.54
N ILE A 398 -9.18 13.71 7.30
CA ILE A 398 -7.71 13.61 7.10
C ILE A 398 -7.39 12.96 5.75
N LEU A 399 -8.04 11.84 5.42
CA LEU A 399 -7.83 11.14 4.14
C LEU A 399 -8.20 12.00 2.93
N ASP A 400 -9.21 12.86 3.04
CA ASP A 400 -9.60 13.81 1.99
C ASP A 400 -8.50 14.81 1.63
N VAL A 401 -7.62 15.14 2.58
CA VAL A 401 -6.48 16.03 2.32
C VAL A 401 -5.45 15.36 1.42
N TYR A 402 -5.20 14.07 1.66
CA TYR A 402 -4.14 13.34 0.97
C TYR A 402 -4.59 12.69 -0.33
N PHE A 403 -5.87 12.32 -0.42
CA PHE A 403 -6.42 11.56 -1.56
C PHE A 403 -7.58 12.28 -2.25
N GLU A 404 -7.81 13.57 -2.02
CA GLU A 404 -8.79 14.41 -2.77
C GLU A 404 -10.17 13.77 -3.00
N LYS A 405 -10.77 13.16 -1.97
CA LYS A 405 -12.04 12.40 -2.08
C LYS A 405 -12.03 11.24 -3.10
N MET A 406 -10.87 10.87 -3.65
CA MET A 406 -10.71 9.68 -4.48
C MET A 406 -11.11 8.44 -3.66
N PRO A 407 -12.01 7.59 -4.17
CA PRO A 407 -12.44 6.41 -3.45
C PRO A 407 -11.27 5.42 -3.35
N ASN A 408 -10.66 5.05 -4.48
CA ASN A 408 -9.61 4.06 -4.57
C ASN A 408 -8.35 4.64 -5.24
N PRO A 409 -7.37 5.16 -4.48
CA PRO A 409 -6.11 5.70 -4.96
C PRO A 409 -5.15 4.57 -5.35
N THR A 410 -5.54 3.80 -6.35
CA THR A 410 -4.74 2.74 -6.99
C THR A 410 -4.36 3.16 -8.39
N VAL A 411 -3.28 2.57 -8.89
CA VAL A 411 -2.88 2.73 -10.28
C VAL A 411 -3.55 1.66 -11.13
N PRO A 412 -4.02 2.01 -12.34
CA PRO A 412 -4.61 1.02 -13.23
C PRO A 412 -3.62 -0.08 -13.60
N ILE A 413 -4.15 -1.30 -13.74
CA ILE A 413 -3.35 -2.48 -14.05
C ILE A 413 -3.78 -3.04 -15.41
N ILE A 414 -2.82 -3.19 -16.32
CA ILE A 414 -2.99 -3.94 -17.57
C ILE A 414 -2.11 -5.20 -17.48
N ALA A 415 -2.74 -6.36 -17.52
CA ALA A 415 -2.05 -7.63 -17.33
C ALA A 415 -2.16 -8.54 -18.55
N VAL A 416 -1.09 -9.29 -18.83
CA VAL A 416 -1.00 -10.17 -20.01
C VAL A 416 -0.60 -11.57 -19.59
N SER A 417 -1.45 -12.54 -19.92
CA SER A 417 -1.25 -13.98 -19.72
C SER A 417 -1.19 -14.74 -21.05
N GLY A 418 -0.76 -15.99 -20.98
CA GLY A 418 -0.71 -16.94 -22.09
C GLY A 418 0.69 -17.49 -22.38
N THR A 419 0.81 -18.24 -23.48
CA THR A 419 1.99 -19.06 -23.73
C THR A 419 3.16 -18.23 -24.27
N TYR A 420 2.91 -17.32 -25.22
CA TYR A 420 3.92 -16.43 -25.82
C TYR A 420 3.30 -15.09 -26.27
N GLY A 421 4.14 -14.12 -26.65
CA GLY A 421 3.71 -12.77 -27.07
C GLY A 421 3.53 -11.78 -25.92
N LYS A 422 3.46 -12.28 -24.67
CA LYS A 422 3.23 -11.46 -23.45
C LYS A 422 4.19 -10.27 -23.34
N SER A 423 5.50 -10.55 -23.28
CA SER A 423 6.51 -9.50 -23.11
C SER A 423 6.47 -8.51 -24.27
N THR A 424 6.28 -8.97 -25.53
CA THR A 424 6.19 -8.07 -26.68
C THR A 424 4.98 -7.13 -26.60
N ILE A 425 3.81 -7.63 -26.25
CA ILE A 425 2.60 -6.80 -26.06
C ILE A 425 2.82 -5.77 -24.95
N LEU A 426 3.39 -6.18 -23.81
CA LEU A 426 3.72 -5.29 -22.71
C LEU A 426 4.71 -4.19 -23.13
N GLN A 427 5.71 -4.53 -23.94
CA GLN A 427 6.69 -3.57 -24.44
C GLN A 427 6.11 -2.56 -25.44
N ILE A 428 5.20 -3.00 -26.32
CA ILE A 428 4.47 -2.10 -27.23
C ILE A 428 3.59 -1.14 -26.42
N MET A 429 2.81 -1.65 -25.46
CA MET A 429 1.99 -0.82 -24.59
C MET A 429 2.83 0.18 -23.80
N ARG A 430 3.94 -0.27 -23.19
CA ARG A 430 4.90 0.61 -22.51
C ARG A 430 5.39 1.72 -23.42
N TYR A 431 5.84 1.38 -24.64
CA TYR A 431 6.34 2.37 -25.60
C TYR A 431 5.30 3.46 -25.90
N ILE A 432 4.05 3.07 -26.13
CA ILE A 432 2.96 4.00 -26.45
C ILE A 432 2.62 4.87 -25.22
N LEU A 433 2.43 4.25 -24.05
CA LEU A 433 2.06 4.95 -22.82
C LEU A 433 3.16 5.94 -22.38
N GLN A 434 4.43 5.58 -22.47
CA GLN A 434 5.55 6.47 -22.16
C GLN A 434 5.61 7.68 -23.10
N ARG A 435 5.24 7.51 -24.38
CA ARG A 435 5.15 8.62 -25.33
C ARG A 435 3.92 9.52 -25.09
N CYS A 436 2.95 9.06 -24.31
CA CYS A 436 1.87 9.89 -23.78
C CYS A 436 2.29 10.68 -22.53
N GLY A 437 3.54 10.54 -22.06
CA GLY A 437 4.03 11.18 -20.84
C GLY A 437 3.65 10.42 -19.56
N LEU A 438 3.21 9.16 -19.66
CA LEU A 438 2.87 8.33 -18.52
C LEU A 438 4.08 7.50 -18.08
N GLU A 439 4.33 7.46 -16.78
CA GLU A 439 5.27 6.51 -16.18
C GLU A 439 4.64 5.12 -16.08
N THR A 440 5.38 4.10 -16.50
CA THR A 440 4.90 2.71 -16.50
C THR A 440 5.92 1.78 -15.90
N SER A 441 5.50 0.87 -15.03
CA SER A 441 6.29 -0.28 -14.57
C SER A 441 5.88 -1.54 -15.35
N ILE A 442 6.82 -2.49 -15.52
CA ILE A 442 6.53 -3.85 -15.99
C ILE A 442 6.97 -4.82 -14.90
N ASP A 443 6.02 -5.54 -14.32
CA ASP A 443 6.28 -6.56 -13.31
C ASP A 443 6.16 -7.96 -13.93
N SER A 444 7.24 -8.75 -13.88
CA SER A 444 7.32 -10.11 -14.43
C SER A 444 7.62 -11.21 -13.40
N GLU A 445 8.18 -10.85 -12.24
CA GLU A 445 8.50 -11.77 -11.15
C GLU A 445 7.46 -11.62 -10.04
N ILE A 446 6.43 -12.46 -10.08
CA ILE A 446 5.33 -12.43 -9.13
C ILE A 446 5.41 -13.70 -8.28
N GLU A 447 6.41 -13.79 -7.41
CA GLU A 447 6.55 -14.93 -6.49
C GLU A 447 5.35 -15.05 -5.53
N ASN A 448 4.69 -13.93 -5.28
CA ASN A 448 3.40 -13.83 -4.61
C ASN A 448 2.68 -12.64 -5.26
N PHE A 449 1.37 -12.74 -5.55
CA PHE A 449 0.55 -11.74 -6.27
C PHE A 449 0.33 -10.40 -5.56
N TYR A 450 1.35 -9.93 -4.86
CA TYR A 450 1.42 -8.64 -4.24
C TYR A 450 2.23 -7.69 -5.12
N LEU A 451 1.57 -6.72 -5.76
CA LEU A 451 2.25 -5.58 -6.38
C LEU A 451 2.81 -4.68 -5.26
N ARG A 452 3.88 -5.15 -4.60
CA ARG A 452 4.45 -4.61 -3.35
C ARG A 452 5.76 -3.86 -3.58
N ASN A 453 5.94 -3.23 -4.73
CA ASN A 453 7.09 -2.36 -4.91
C ASN A 453 6.78 -0.96 -4.35
N PHE A 454 7.34 -0.68 -3.17
CA PHE A 454 7.20 0.62 -2.49
C PHE A 454 7.84 1.79 -3.26
N GLY A 455 8.75 1.51 -4.20
CA GLY A 455 9.36 2.52 -5.06
C GLY A 455 8.64 2.70 -6.39
N ASP A 456 7.51 2.03 -6.63
CA ASP A 456 6.76 2.19 -7.87
C ASP A 456 6.01 3.52 -7.87
N LEU A 457 6.40 4.42 -8.77
CA LEU A 457 5.78 5.73 -8.99
C LEU A 457 4.97 5.77 -10.29
N SER A 458 4.74 4.60 -10.92
CA SER A 458 4.04 4.52 -12.19
C SER A 458 2.64 5.14 -12.15
N ASP A 459 2.22 5.68 -13.29
CA ASP A 459 0.84 6.01 -13.58
C ASP A 459 0.03 4.75 -13.88
N ILE A 460 0.66 3.76 -14.53
CA ILE A 460 0.03 2.50 -14.97
C ILE A 460 1.00 1.34 -14.72
N LYS A 461 0.48 0.27 -14.11
CA LYS A 461 1.21 -0.99 -13.93
C LYS A 461 0.92 -1.94 -15.08
N LEU A 462 1.97 -2.38 -15.75
CA LEU A 462 1.91 -3.44 -16.75
C LEU A 462 2.40 -4.75 -16.13
N VAL A 463 1.68 -5.84 -16.30
CA VAL A 463 1.94 -7.09 -15.58
C VAL A 463 2.09 -8.26 -16.55
N GLU A 464 3.23 -8.95 -16.50
CA GLU A 464 3.39 -10.25 -17.16
C GLU A 464 2.90 -11.36 -16.23
N PHE A 465 1.71 -11.89 -16.49
CA PHE A 465 1.13 -12.96 -15.70
C PHE A 465 1.74 -14.31 -16.08
N ASN A 466 2.81 -14.70 -15.39
CA ASN A 466 3.47 -15.99 -15.58
C ASN A 466 4.00 -16.56 -14.27
N PRO A 467 3.13 -17.03 -13.37
CA PRO A 467 3.59 -17.51 -12.09
C PRO A 467 4.45 -18.76 -12.19
N GLU A 468 5.56 -18.78 -11.45
CA GLU A 468 6.44 -19.94 -11.39
C GLU A 468 5.85 -21.08 -10.54
N LYS A 469 5.11 -20.73 -9.48
CA LYS A 469 4.49 -21.68 -8.53
C LYS A 469 2.99 -21.80 -8.78
N CYS A 470 2.38 -22.90 -8.32
CA CYS A 470 0.92 -22.99 -8.24
C CYS A 470 0.40 -21.91 -7.29
N ILE A 471 -0.62 -21.18 -7.73
CA ILE A 471 -1.22 -20.09 -6.96
C ILE A 471 -2.63 -20.45 -6.62
N GLU A 472 -2.94 -20.28 -5.34
CA GLU A 472 -4.27 -20.52 -4.79
C GLU A 472 -5.12 -19.23 -4.81
N GLU A 473 -4.50 -18.04 -4.73
CA GLU A 473 -5.20 -16.73 -4.73
C GLU A 473 -4.44 -15.63 -5.50
N ILE A 474 -5.19 -14.79 -6.24
CA ILE A 474 -4.68 -13.60 -6.95
C ILE A 474 -5.17 -12.35 -6.21
N GLU A 475 -4.26 -11.44 -5.85
CA GLU A 475 -4.59 -10.13 -5.25
C GLU A 475 -4.47 -8.94 -6.23
N ILE A 476 -4.27 -9.20 -7.52
CA ILE A 476 -4.35 -8.14 -8.54
C ILE A 476 -5.75 -8.09 -9.15
N GLU A 477 -6.25 -6.88 -9.37
CA GLU A 477 -7.50 -6.64 -10.06
C GLU A 477 -7.25 -5.81 -11.33
N PRO A 478 -6.87 -6.45 -12.46
CA PRO A 478 -6.61 -5.71 -13.69
C PRO A 478 -7.85 -5.00 -14.23
N ASP A 479 -7.65 -3.78 -14.71
CA ASP A 479 -8.65 -3.04 -15.49
C ASP A 479 -8.76 -3.64 -16.90
N VAL A 480 -7.64 -4.12 -17.44
CA VAL A 480 -7.58 -4.85 -18.71
C VAL A 480 -6.73 -6.11 -18.56
N GLY A 481 -7.30 -7.25 -18.91
CA GLY A 481 -6.60 -8.53 -19.02
C GLY A 481 -6.49 -8.97 -20.47
N ILE A 482 -5.34 -9.52 -20.85
CA ILE A 482 -5.12 -10.11 -22.18
C ILE A 482 -4.74 -11.57 -22.01
N ILE A 483 -5.45 -12.49 -22.67
CA ILE A 483 -4.98 -13.87 -22.85
C ILE A 483 -4.56 -14.02 -24.31
N THR A 484 -3.25 -14.13 -24.50
CA THR A 484 -2.62 -14.20 -25.83
C THR A 484 -2.98 -15.49 -26.57
N ASN A 485 -2.63 -16.63 -25.96
CA ASN A 485 -2.78 -17.98 -26.51
C ASN A 485 -2.53 -19.06 -25.43
N THR A 486 -3.06 -20.27 -25.62
CA THR A 486 -2.98 -21.37 -24.65
C THR A 486 -2.58 -22.69 -25.31
N PHE A 487 -1.39 -23.21 -25.01
CA PHE A 487 -0.89 -24.48 -25.58
C PHE A 487 -0.60 -25.59 -24.57
N SER A 488 -0.69 -25.34 -23.27
CA SER A 488 -0.43 -26.36 -22.25
C SER A 488 -1.54 -26.39 -21.20
N GLN A 489 -1.74 -27.56 -20.59
CA GLN A 489 -2.73 -27.75 -19.54
C GLN A 489 -2.50 -26.81 -18.34
N ASN A 490 -1.24 -26.68 -17.90
CA ASN A 490 -0.87 -25.75 -16.83
C ASN A 490 -1.22 -24.29 -17.18
N GLN A 491 -1.18 -23.90 -18.46
CA GLN A 491 -1.56 -22.56 -18.87
C GLN A 491 -3.09 -22.34 -18.81
N ILE A 492 -3.89 -23.38 -19.03
CA ILE A 492 -5.35 -23.31 -18.90
C ILE A 492 -5.74 -22.95 -17.46
N GLU A 493 -5.15 -23.64 -16.48
CA GLU A 493 -5.42 -23.39 -15.06
C GLU A 493 -5.03 -21.96 -14.65
N ARG A 494 -3.86 -21.50 -15.10
CA ARG A 494 -3.39 -20.12 -14.89
C ARG A 494 -4.34 -19.09 -15.50
N ASN A 495 -4.76 -19.32 -16.74
CA ASN A 495 -5.67 -18.43 -17.46
C ASN A 495 -7.08 -18.42 -16.84
N LEU A 496 -7.55 -19.54 -16.29
CA LEU A 496 -8.81 -19.62 -15.55
C LEU A 496 -8.80 -18.73 -14.31
N LEU A 497 -7.71 -18.77 -13.54
CA LEU A 497 -7.53 -17.93 -12.37
C LEU A 497 -7.42 -16.45 -12.77
N PHE A 498 -6.60 -16.16 -13.78
CA PHE A 498 -6.42 -14.81 -14.35
C PHE A 498 -7.74 -14.20 -14.84
N SER A 499 -8.56 -14.98 -15.55
CA SER A 499 -9.86 -14.50 -16.07
C SER A 499 -10.82 -14.03 -14.97
N ARG A 500 -10.72 -14.64 -13.78
CA ARG A 500 -11.57 -14.32 -12.62
C ARG A 500 -11.10 -13.07 -11.87
N SER A 501 -9.83 -12.70 -12.01
CA SER A 501 -9.26 -11.58 -11.26
C SER A 501 -9.49 -10.24 -11.94
N ILE A 502 -9.96 -10.20 -13.19
CA ILE A 502 -10.24 -8.95 -13.91
C ILE A 502 -11.44 -8.23 -13.26
N LYS A 503 -11.34 -6.91 -13.07
CA LYS A 503 -12.41 -6.08 -12.49
C LYS A 503 -13.73 -6.25 -13.24
N GLU A 504 -14.86 -6.22 -12.54
CA GLU A 504 -16.19 -6.40 -13.15
C GLU A 504 -16.51 -5.35 -14.22
N ASN A 505 -16.02 -4.12 -14.05
CA ASN A 505 -16.15 -3.04 -15.03
C ASN A 505 -14.99 -2.98 -16.05
N GLY A 506 -14.04 -3.91 -15.98
CA GLY A 506 -12.88 -4.00 -16.88
C GLY A 506 -13.14 -4.77 -18.17
N TYR A 507 -12.06 -5.13 -18.86
CA TYR A 507 -12.08 -5.84 -20.14
C TYR A 507 -11.16 -7.07 -20.15
N LEU A 508 -11.64 -8.19 -20.68
CA LEU A 508 -10.83 -9.37 -20.98
C LEU A 508 -10.73 -9.55 -22.49
N ILE A 509 -9.51 -9.46 -23.00
CA ILE A 509 -9.17 -9.58 -24.41
C ILE A 509 -8.74 -11.01 -24.70
N LEU A 510 -9.42 -11.65 -25.64
CA LEU A 510 -9.20 -13.04 -26.03
C LEU A 510 -8.97 -13.15 -27.53
N ASN A 511 -7.98 -13.93 -27.94
CA ASN A 511 -7.85 -14.33 -29.33
C ASN A 511 -9.01 -15.26 -29.71
N ILE A 512 -9.72 -14.97 -30.80
CA ILE A 512 -10.85 -15.79 -31.26
C ILE A 512 -10.43 -17.20 -31.69
N ASN A 513 -9.15 -17.38 -32.04
CA ASN A 513 -8.58 -18.67 -32.43
C ASN A 513 -8.06 -19.47 -31.22
N ASP A 514 -8.10 -18.94 -29.99
CA ASP A 514 -7.79 -19.74 -28.80
C ASP A 514 -8.93 -20.74 -28.54
N ALA A 515 -8.60 -22.03 -28.52
CA ALA A 515 -9.55 -23.12 -28.32
C ALA A 515 -10.31 -23.03 -26.98
N TYR A 516 -9.72 -22.37 -25.97
CA TYR A 516 -10.25 -22.27 -24.61
C TYR A 516 -10.95 -20.92 -24.34
N LYS A 517 -11.11 -20.06 -25.35
CA LYS A 517 -11.72 -18.72 -25.20
C LYS A 517 -13.08 -18.72 -24.50
N TYR A 518 -13.92 -19.73 -24.75
CA TYR A 518 -15.24 -19.86 -24.13
C TYR A 518 -15.16 -20.23 -22.66
N LEU A 519 -14.18 -21.07 -22.30
CA LEU A 519 -13.93 -21.45 -20.92
C LEU A 519 -13.51 -20.24 -20.08
N TYR A 520 -12.63 -19.39 -20.63
CA TYR A 520 -12.21 -18.14 -19.99
C TYR A 520 -13.35 -17.13 -19.91
N SER A 521 -14.09 -16.94 -21.01
CA SER A 521 -15.26 -16.04 -21.07
C SER A 521 -16.32 -16.39 -20.03
N ALA A 522 -16.56 -17.68 -19.79
CA ALA A 522 -17.54 -18.15 -18.81
C ALA A 522 -17.12 -17.94 -17.34
N LYS A 523 -15.82 -17.70 -17.07
CA LYS A 523 -15.32 -17.42 -15.71
C LYS A 523 -15.10 -15.94 -15.43
N ALA A 524 -14.95 -15.13 -16.47
CA ALA A 524 -14.80 -13.70 -16.34
C ALA A 524 -16.11 -13.01 -15.94
N ARG A 525 -16.02 -11.97 -15.13
CA ARG A 525 -17.14 -11.10 -14.73
C ARG A 525 -17.15 -9.75 -15.44
N CYS A 526 -16.25 -9.58 -16.41
CA CYS A 526 -15.98 -8.34 -17.09
C CYS A 526 -16.43 -8.39 -18.56
N LYS A 527 -16.23 -7.31 -19.30
CA LYS A 527 -16.58 -7.27 -20.72
C LYS A 527 -15.59 -8.08 -21.55
N ILE A 528 -16.09 -8.97 -22.40
CA ILE A 528 -15.25 -9.77 -23.30
C ILE A 528 -15.02 -9.04 -24.62
N VAL A 529 -13.75 -8.91 -25.00
CA VAL A 529 -13.33 -8.34 -26.28
C VAL A 529 -12.62 -9.42 -27.09
N PHE A 530 -13.15 -9.75 -28.27
CA PHE A 530 -12.45 -10.66 -29.17
C PHE A 530 -11.50 -9.93 -30.11
N THR A 531 -10.33 -10.54 -30.34
CA THR A 531 -9.42 -10.16 -31.42
C THR A 531 -9.40 -11.21 -32.52
N SER A 532 -9.39 -10.79 -33.78
CA SER A 532 -9.29 -11.73 -34.91
C SER A 532 -8.53 -11.18 -36.10
N ILE A 533 -7.64 -11.98 -36.68
CA ILE A 533 -7.01 -11.71 -37.98
C ILE A 533 -7.95 -11.88 -39.18
N SER A 534 -9.24 -12.21 -38.96
CA SER A 534 -10.23 -12.37 -40.03
C SER A 534 -11.60 -11.82 -39.62
N ASN A 535 -12.26 -11.10 -40.54
CA ASN A 535 -13.66 -10.66 -40.40
C ASN A 535 -14.69 -11.77 -40.70
N HIS A 536 -14.27 -12.96 -41.11
CA HIS A 536 -15.17 -14.03 -41.54
C HIS A 536 -15.45 -15.09 -40.48
N HIS A 537 -14.76 -15.05 -39.34
CA HIS A 537 -14.93 -16.03 -38.27
C HIS A 537 -16.39 -16.03 -37.76
N PRO A 538 -17.09 -17.18 -37.70
CA PRO A 538 -18.49 -17.24 -37.27
C PRO A 538 -18.71 -16.63 -35.88
N ASP A 539 -17.84 -16.99 -34.92
CA ASP A 539 -17.87 -16.43 -33.57
C ASP A 539 -17.73 -14.90 -33.54
N LEU A 540 -16.98 -14.30 -34.47
CA LEU A 540 -16.82 -12.85 -34.53
C LEU A 540 -18.12 -12.19 -34.98
N LYS A 541 -18.76 -12.75 -36.01
CA LYS A 541 -20.05 -12.26 -36.51
C LYS A 541 -21.12 -12.31 -35.42
N ALA A 542 -21.23 -13.44 -34.73
CA ALA A 542 -22.15 -13.60 -33.61
C ALA A 542 -21.85 -12.59 -32.49
N HIS A 543 -20.57 -12.32 -32.19
CA HIS A 543 -20.18 -11.34 -31.17
C HIS A 543 -20.57 -9.90 -31.56
N ILE A 544 -20.40 -9.54 -32.84
CA ILE A 544 -20.84 -8.24 -33.39
C ILE A 544 -22.37 -8.12 -33.36
N GLU A 545 -23.12 -9.17 -33.75
CA GLU A 545 -24.58 -9.21 -33.67
C GLU A 545 -25.10 -9.03 -32.23
N MET A 546 -24.38 -9.58 -31.25
CA MET A 546 -24.64 -9.38 -29.82
C MET A 546 -24.21 -7.99 -29.31
N LYS A 547 -23.76 -7.08 -30.18
CA LYS A 547 -23.27 -5.74 -29.83
C LYS A 547 -22.13 -5.76 -28.82
N ARG A 548 -21.28 -6.78 -28.88
CA ARG A 548 -20.13 -6.91 -27.99
C ARG A 548 -18.86 -6.38 -28.67
N PRO A 549 -17.95 -5.74 -27.90
CA PRO A 549 -16.77 -5.11 -28.46
C PRO A 549 -15.79 -6.12 -29.07
N CYS A 550 -15.14 -5.76 -30.17
CA CYS A 550 -14.09 -6.56 -30.80
C CYS A 550 -13.12 -5.70 -31.64
N VAL A 551 -11.95 -6.27 -31.93
CA VAL A 551 -10.96 -5.69 -32.85
C VAL A 551 -10.59 -6.76 -33.87
N TYR A 552 -10.68 -6.46 -35.15
CA TYR A 552 -10.45 -7.46 -36.19
C TYR A 552 -9.81 -6.88 -37.44
N LEU A 553 -9.24 -7.75 -38.26
CA LEU A 553 -8.66 -7.38 -39.55
C LEU A 553 -9.68 -7.60 -40.68
N GLU A 554 -9.87 -6.57 -41.50
CA GLU A 554 -10.68 -6.64 -42.73
C GLU A 554 -9.91 -5.98 -43.87
N ASN A 555 -9.56 -6.75 -44.90
CA ASN A 555 -8.79 -6.27 -46.06
C ASN A 555 -7.51 -5.51 -45.66
N ASP A 556 -6.72 -6.10 -44.74
CA ASP A 556 -5.53 -5.51 -44.12
C ASP A 556 -5.77 -4.24 -43.28
N VAL A 557 -7.01 -3.79 -43.13
CA VAL A 557 -7.36 -2.65 -42.28
C VAL A 557 -7.80 -3.15 -40.91
N VAL A 558 -7.21 -2.59 -39.86
CA VAL A 558 -7.65 -2.85 -38.48
C VAL A 558 -8.96 -2.12 -38.22
N LYS A 559 -9.98 -2.91 -37.85
CA LYS A 559 -11.32 -2.45 -37.49
C LYS A 559 -11.53 -2.58 -35.99
N ILE A 560 -12.10 -1.56 -35.38
CA ILE A 560 -12.51 -1.56 -33.97
C ILE A 560 -14.03 -1.42 -33.94
N PHE A 561 -14.72 -2.36 -33.30
CA PHE A 561 -16.15 -2.27 -33.02
C PHE A 561 -16.35 -2.09 -31.52
N ASP A 562 -16.93 -0.97 -31.11
CA ASP A 562 -17.13 -0.63 -29.68
C ASP A 562 -18.45 -1.19 -29.10
N GLY A 563 -19.23 -1.91 -29.93
CA GLY A 563 -20.58 -2.39 -29.62
C GLY A 563 -21.69 -1.56 -30.27
N GLN A 564 -21.36 -0.38 -30.79
CA GLN A 564 -22.32 0.51 -31.48
C GLN A 564 -21.88 0.79 -32.91
N GLN A 565 -20.61 1.15 -33.11
CA GLN A 565 -20.09 1.62 -34.38
C GLN A 565 -18.73 0.98 -34.70
N VAL A 566 -18.41 0.94 -36.00
CA VAL A 566 -17.17 0.38 -36.51
C VAL A 566 -16.25 1.52 -36.94
N PHE A 567 -15.04 1.54 -36.41
CA PHE A 567 -13.97 2.46 -36.76
C PHE A 567 -12.87 1.74 -37.53
N SER A 568 -12.27 2.44 -38.49
CA SER A 568 -11.05 1.97 -39.17
C SER A 568 -9.86 2.70 -38.56
N LEU A 569 -8.90 1.96 -37.99
CA LEU A 569 -7.74 2.56 -37.35
C LEU A 569 -6.62 2.83 -38.36
N CYS A 570 -6.08 1.77 -38.98
CA CYS A 570 -4.99 1.86 -39.95
C CYS A 570 -4.84 0.58 -40.77
N ASN A 571 -4.09 0.65 -41.86
CA ASN A 571 -3.65 -0.56 -42.55
C ASN A 571 -2.51 -1.22 -41.76
N VAL A 572 -2.61 -2.52 -41.48
CA VAL A 572 -1.60 -3.27 -40.71
C VAL A 572 -0.23 -3.25 -41.39
N ARG A 573 -0.18 -3.05 -42.72
CA ARG A 573 1.07 -2.93 -43.48
C ARG A 573 1.85 -1.66 -43.15
N GLU A 574 1.20 -0.65 -42.58
CA GLU A 574 1.85 0.58 -42.09
C GLU A 574 2.62 0.35 -40.78
N ILE A 575 2.29 -0.72 -40.04
CA ILE A 575 2.92 -1.03 -38.75
C ILE A 575 4.19 -1.88 -39.01
N PRO A 576 5.41 -1.37 -38.76
CA PRO A 576 6.64 -2.08 -39.11
C PRO A 576 6.77 -3.47 -38.48
N TYR A 577 6.30 -3.64 -37.24
CA TYR A 577 6.32 -4.93 -36.55
C TYR A 577 5.51 -6.03 -37.26
N SER A 578 4.53 -5.67 -38.11
CA SER A 578 3.74 -6.66 -38.87
C SER A 578 4.49 -7.27 -40.06
N TYR A 579 5.62 -6.66 -40.47
CA TYR A 579 6.35 -7.00 -41.70
C TYR A 579 5.44 -7.00 -42.94
N GLU A 580 4.85 -5.84 -43.26
CA GLU A 580 3.88 -5.69 -44.35
C GLU A 580 2.67 -6.65 -44.20
N GLY A 581 2.26 -6.91 -42.96
CA GLY A 581 1.18 -7.85 -42.63
C GLY A 581 1.52 -9.32 -42.84
N LYS A 582 2.77 -9.68 -43.16
CA LYS A 582 3.16 -11.08 -43.47
C LYS A 582 3.27 -11.95 -42.22
N LEU A 583 3.64 -11.39 -41.07
CA LEU A 583 3.82 -12.14 -39.83
C LEU A 583 2.52 -12.17 -39.01
N MET A 584 1.71 -13.21 -39.18
CA MET A 584 0.39 -13.32 -38.55
C MET A 584 0.41 -13.27 -37.01
N PHE A 585 1.41 -13.88 -36.36
CA PHE A 585 1.53 -13.79 -34.90
C PHE A 585 1.81 -12.34 -34.42
N ALA A 586 2.51 -11.55 -35.23
CA ALA A 586 2.76 -10.14 -34.92
C ALA A 586 1.48 -9.33 -35.11
N VAL A 587 0.69 -9.64 -36.14
CA VAL A 587 -0.64 -9.06 -36.34
C VAL A 587 -1.56 -9.38 -35.15
N ASP A 588 -1.60 -10.61 -34.66
CA ASP A 588 -2.36 -10.97 -33.45
C ASP A 588 -1.96 -10.11 -32.23
N ASN A 589 -0.65 -9.99 -31.97
CA ASN A 589 -0.14 -9.15 -30.88
C ASN A 589 -0.53 -7.67 -31.05
N ILE A 590 -0.49 -7.16 -32.29
CA ILE A 590 -0.91 -5.79 -32.64
C ILE A 590 -2.39 -5.60 -32.33
N LEU A 591 -3.27 -6.51 -32.78
CA LEU A 591 -4.72 -6.42 -32.52
C LEU A 591 -5.04 -6.47 -31.02
N GLN A 592 -4.35 -7.33 -30.26
CA GLN A 592 -4.49 -7.42 -28.80
C GLN A 592 -4.01 -6.14 -28.10
N THR A 593 -2.91 -5.55 -28.57
CA THR A 593 -2.40 -4.29 -28.03
C THR A 593 -3.36 -3.13 -28.31
N ILE A 594 -3.88 -3.05 -29.54
CA ILE A 594 -4.87 -2.04 -29.93
C ILE A 594 -6.14 -2.18 -29.09
N ALA A 595 -6.66 -3.41 -28.94
CA ALA A 595 -7.82 -3.67 -28.10
C ALA A 595 -7.58 -3.21 -26.66
N ALA A 596 -6.42 -3.55 -26.08
CA ALA A 596 -6.09 -3.20 -24.71
C ALA A 596 -6.05 -1.70 -24.48
N LEU A 597 -5.31 -0.97 -25.32
CA LEU A 597 -5.14 0.47 -25.18
C LEU A 597 -6.44 1.22 -25.49
N TYR A 598 -7.17 0.83 -26.54
CA TYR A 598 -8.42 1.49 -26.92
C TYR A 598 -9.50 1.34 -25.85
N PHE A 599 -9.76 0.13 -25.36
CA PHE A 599 -10.79 -0.10 -24.34
C PHE A 599 -10.37 0.37 -22.94
N TYR A 600 -9.06 0.50 -22.69
CA TYR A 600 -8.55 1.22 -21.53
C TYR A 600 -8.85 2.74 -21.61
N GLY A 601 -8.91 3.31 -22.82
CA GLY A 601 -9.26 4.71 -23.05
C GLY A 601 -8.15 5.56 -23.67
N VAL A 602 -7.11 4.94 -24.24
CA VAL A 602 -6.11 5.67 -25.03
C VAL A 602 -6.73 6.08 -26.37
N ASP A 603 -6.53 7.34 -26.74
CA ASP A 603 -7.02 7.90 -27.99
C ASP A 603 -6.50 7.13 -29.21
N SER A 604 -7.37 6.87 -30.19
CA SER A 604 -7.04 6.07 -31.38
C SER A 604 -5.97 6.70 -32.26
N GLU A 605 -5.90 8.04 -32.35
CA GLU A 605 -4.86 8.74 -33.11
C GLU A 605 -3.48 8.57 -32.46
N ILE A 606 -3.43 8.57 -31.12
CA ILE A 606 -2.22 8.29 -30.35
C ILE A 606 -1.76 6.85 -30.58
N ILE A 607 -2.68 5.88 -30.49
CA ILE A 607 -2.40 4.47 -30.75
C ILE A 607 -1.83 4.31 -32.16
N TYR A 608 -2.48 4.89 -33.17
CA TYR A 608 -2.04 4.85 -34.56
C TYR A 608 -0.63 5.41 -34.75
N LYS A 609 -0.40 6.64 -34.27
CA LYS A 609 0.86 7.36 -34.42
C LYS A 609 2.04 6.56 -33.86
N PHE A 610 1.91 6.05 -32.63
CA PHE A 610 3.04 5.38 -31.99
C PHE A 610 3.20 3.92 -32.41
N LEU A 611 2.13 3.23 -32.84
CA LEU A 611 2.26 1.89 -33.43
C LEU A 611 3.00 1.92 -34.76
N THR A 612 2.75 2.91 -35.63
CA THR A 612 3.44 3.04 -36.92
C THR A 612 4.92 3.40 -36.77
N GLU A 613 5.32 3.99 -35.64
CA GLU A 613 6.73 4.21 -35.28
C GLU A 613 7.41 2.98 -34.65
N TYR A 614 6.65 2.01 -34.14
CA TYR A 614 7.19 0.87 -33.41
C TYR A 614 7.77 -0.21 -34.36
N LYS A 615 9.05 -0.53 -34.19
CA LYS A 615 9.82 -1.43 -35.07
C LYS A 615 10.18 -2.76 -34.44
N ASN A 616 9.97 -2.93 -33.13
CA ASN A 616 10.45 -4.09 -32.36
C ASN A 616 11.95 -4.39 -32.61
N ASP A 617 12.76 -3.32 -32.58
CA ASP A 617 14.18 -3.40 -32.89
C ASP A 617 15.05 -3.57 -31.62
N SER A 618 16.36 -3.62 -31.83
CA SER A 618 17.36 -3.73 -30.75
C SER A 618 17.37 -2.58 -29.74
N HIS A 619 16.71 -1.45 -30.02
CA HIS A 619 16.59 -0.34 -29.06
C HIS A 619 15.31 -0.48 -28.23
N GLN A 620 14.22 -0.86 -28.89
CA GLN A 620 12.90 -0.91 -28.27
C GLN A 620 12.67 -2.18 -27.46
N ASN A 621 13.12 -3.34 -27.97
CA ASN A 621 12.86 -4.64 -27.35
C ASN A 621 14.00 -5.63 -27.62
N PRO A 622 15.20 -5.40 -27.06
CA PRO A 622 16.38 -6.19 -27.37
C PRO A 622 16.23 -7.65 -26.91
N GLY A 623 16.65 -8.59 -27.76
CA GLY A 623 16.60 -10.04 -27.49
C GLY A 623 15.23 -10.69 -27.76
N LYS A 624 14.21 -9.92 -28.17
CA LYS A 624 12.83 -10.38 -28.34
C LYS A 624 12.33 -10.18 -29.77
N PHE A 625 12.48 -11.23 -30.57
CA PHE A 625 12.11 -11.27 -31.99
C PHE A 625 12.69 -10.09 -32.81
N ASN A 626 13.98 -9.79 -32.63
CA ASN A 626 14.67 -8.80 -33.45
C ASN A 626 15.18 -9.45 -34.74
N ILE A 627 15.07 -8.76 -35.87
CA ILE A 627 15.57 -9.24 -37.16
C ILE A 627 16.62 -8.26 -37.70
N PHE A 628 17.76 -8.78 -38.10
CA PHE A 628 18.85 -8.06 -38.77
C PHE A 628 19.06 -8.64 -40.17
N ASP A 629 19.35 -7.78 -41.14
CA ASP A 629 19.83 -8.22 -42.45
C ASP A 629 21.36 -8.08 -42.49
N ILE A 630 22.05 -9.21 -42.62
CA ILE A 630 23.51 -9.27 -42.70
C ILE A 630 23.89 -9.89 -44.05
N ASN A 631 24.27 -9.04 -45.01
CA ASN A 631 24.66 -9.45 -46.37
C ASN A 631 23.58 -10.30 -47.09
N GLY A 632 22.30 -10.04 -46.84
CA GLY A 632 21.18 -10.77 -47.41
C GLY A 632 20.82 -12.06 -46.68
N VAL A 633 21.39 -12.31 -45.49
CA VAL A 633 20.97 -13.34 -44.54
C VAL A 633 20.15 -12.68 -43.43
N LYS A 634 18.96 -13.18 -43.13
CA LYS A 634 18.12 -12.66 -42.04
C LYS A 634 18.51 -13.33 -40.72
N VAL A 635 19.12 -12.58 -39.81
CA VAL A 635 19.46 -13.05 -38.47
C VAL A 635 18.36 -12.64 -37.49
N ILE A 636 17.73 -13.62 -36.86
CA ILE A 636 16.59 -13.45 -35.96
C ILE A 636 17.03 -13.85 -34.56
N ILE A 637 16.67 -13.06 -33.55
CA ILE A 637 17.02 -13.32 -32.15
C ILE A 637 15.74 -13.34 -31.33
N ASP A 638 15.49 -14.42 -30.60
CA ASP A 638 14.33 -14.54 -29.71
C ASP A 638 14.61 -15.49 -28.53
N SER A 639 13.98 -15.26 -27.38
CA SER A 639 14.21 -15.98 -26.12
C SER A 639 13.26 -17.16 -25.94
N LEU A 640 13.00 -17.92 -27.01
CA LEU A 640 11.98 -18.97 -27.01
C LEU A 640 12.41 -20.19 -26.20
N ASN A 641 11.49 -20.71 -25.38
CA ASN A 641 11.74 -21.89 -24.54
C ASN A 641 10.73 -23.03 -24.74
N LYS A 642 9.79 -22.91 -25.70
CA LYS A 642 8.73 -23.90 -25.96
C LYS A 642 8.74 -24.38 -27.41
N LYS A 643 8.70 -25.70 -27.59
CA LYS A 643 8.81 -26.40 -28.88
C LYS A 643 7.69 -26.02 -29.84
N GLU A 644 6.46 -25.96 -29.33
CA GLU A 644 5.26 -25.66 -30.09
C GLU A 644 5.33 -24.25 -30.69
N HIS A 645 5.82 -23.29 -29.90
CA HIS A 645 5.96 -21.92 -30.37
C HIS A 645 7.05 -21.79 -31.43
N MET A 646 8.21 -22.43 -31.24
CA MET A 646 9.29 -22.42 -32.23
C MET A 646 8.83 -23.01 -33.57
N LYS A 647 8.02 -24.08 -33.55
CA LYS A 647 7.42 -24.65 -34.78
C LYS A 647 6.57 -23.63 -35.55
N ILE A 648 5.61 -23.01 -34.86
CA ILE A 648 4.67 -22.05 -35.47
C ILE A 648 5.43 -20.86 -36.05
N LEU A 649 6.40 -20.36 -35.29
CA LEU A 649 7.18 -19.21 -35.69
C LEU A 649 8.11 -19.53 -36.86
N ALA A 650 8.81 -20.68 -36.84
CA ALA A 650 9.65 -21.13 -37.95
C ALA A 650 8.87 -21.23 -39.28
N LEU A 651 7.65 -21.77 -39.23
CA LEU A 651 6.77 -21.86 -40.41
C LEU A 651 6.40 -20.47 -40.94
N SER A 652 6.13 -19.53 -40.04
CA SER A 652 5.72 -18.16 -40.38
C SER A 652 6.84 -17.37 -41.07
N LEU A 653 8.11 -17.69 -40.84
CA LEU A 653 9.26 -16.97 -41.41
C LEU A 653 9.40 -17.11 -42.93
N SER A 654 8.82 -18.16 -43.52
CA SER A 654 8.76 -18.33 -44.97
C SER A 654 8.02 -17.17 -45.66
N SER A 655 7.00 -16.61 -44.99
CA SER A 655 6.18 -15.49 -45.49
C SER A 655 6.98 -14.21 -45.72
N ILE A 656 8.10 -14.03 -45.00
CA ILE A 656 9.01 -12.89 -45.15
C ILE A 656 10.22 -13.22 -46.04
N GLY A 657 10.14 -14.27 -46.84
CA GLY A 657 11.12 -14.60 -47.88
C GLY A 657 12.34 -15.39 -47.40
N ILE A 658 12.28 -16.02 -46.22
CA ILE A 658 13.33 -16.92 -45.73
C ILE A 658 13.15 -18.31 -46.36
N LYS A 659 14.15 -18.76 -47.10
CA LYS A 659 14.12 -20.05 -47.82
C LYS A 659 14.54 -21.23 -46.95
N ASN A 660 15.69 -21.11 -46.29
CA ASN A 660 16.20 -22.09 -45.33
C ASN A 660 16.48 -21.41 -44.00
N LEU A 661 16.34 -22.15 -42.90
CA LEU A 661 16.56 -21.64 -41.56
C LEU A 661 17.60 -22.50 -40.84
N TYR A 662 18.67 -21.85 -40.37
CA TYR A 662 19.66 -22.41 -39.46
C TYR A 662 19.33 -21.97 -38.04
N PHE A 663 19.60 -22.81 -37.05
CA PHE A 663 19.27 -22.55 -35.66
C PHE A 663 20.55 -22.54 -34.83
N VAL A 664 20.68 -21.54 -33.97
CA VAL A 664 21.79 -21.36 -33.04
C VAL A 664 21.21 -21.40 -31.64
N CYS A 665 21.58 -22.39 -30.82
CA CYS A 665 21.04 -22.49 -29.45
C CYS A 665 22.05 -23.09 -28.47
N GLU A 666 21.87 -22.82 -27.17
CA GLU A 666 22.64 -23.51 -26.14
C GLU A 666 22.33 -25.03 -26.17
N LYS A 667 23.32 -25.87 -25.84
CA LYS A 667 23.14 -27.34 -25.79
C LYS A 667 21.92 -27.78 -24.96
N ARG A 668 21.64 -27.10 -23.84
CA ARG A 668 20.49 -27.40 -22.97
C ARG A 668 19.13 -27.11 -23.62
N GLN A 669 19.11 -26.26 -24.65
CA GLN A 669 17.92 -25.84 -25.39
C GLN A 669 17.71 -26.64 -26.68
N GLU A 670 18.61 -27.57 -27.02
CA GLU A 670 18.53 -28.36 -28.26
C GLU A 670 17.23 -29.18 -28.37
N GLN A 671 16.71 -29.67 -27.24
CA GLN A 671 15.44 -30.42 -27.17
C GLN A 671 14.23 -29.66 -27.73
N ILE A 672 14.27 -28.31 -27.70
CA ILE A 672 13.20 -27.46 -28.22
C ILE A 672 13.13 -27.60 -29.75
N LEU A 673 14.24 -28.00 -30.39
CA LEU A 673 14.43 -28.13 -31.83
C LEU A 673 14.29 -29.57 -32.35
N ASP A 674 13.79 -30.51 -31.53
CA ASP A 674 13.70 -31.93 -31.91
C ASP A 674 12.77 -32.25 -33.08
N PHE A 675 12.00 -31.27 -33.52
CA PHE A 675 11.17 -31.40 -34.71
C PHE A 675 11.91 -31.11 -36.02
N ILE A 676 13.17 -30.68 -35.95
CA ILE A 676 14.01 -30.43 -37.11
C ILE A 676 14.65 -31.76 -37.52
N GLU A 677 14.25 -32.26 -38.67
CA GLU A 677 14.78 -33.51 -39.23
C GLU A 677 16.25 -33.40 -39.63
N ASP A 678 16.61 -32.31 -40.32
CA ASP A 678 17.98 -32.05 -40.74
C ASP A 678 18.80 -31.40 -39.62
N ARG A 679 19.45 -32.25 -38.82
CA ARG A 679 20.29 -31.82 -37.70
C ARG A 679 21.51 -30.99 -38.12
N SER A 680 21.90 -30.99 -39.40
CA SER A 680 23.00 -30.13 -39.89
C SER A 680 22.66 -28.63 -39.84
N LYS A 681 21.36 -28.30 -39.74
CA LYS A 681 20.84 -26.94 -39.58
C LYS A 681 20.89 -26.45 -38.13
N ILE A 682 21.21 -27.30 -37.16
CA ILE A 682 21.31 -26.94 -35.75
C ILE A 682 22.78 -26.75 -35.39
N ILE A 683 23.08 -25.61 -34.78
CA ILE A 683 24.39 -25.23 -34.28
C ILE A 683 24.22 -25.03 -32.78
N CYS A 684 24.70 -26.00 -32.02
CA CYS A 684 24.61 -25.96 -30.57
C CYS A 684 25.95 -26.28 -29.92
N LYS A 685 26.24 -25.59 -28.83
CA LYS A 685 27.43 -25.80 -28.00
C LYS A 685 27.06 -25.55 -26.54
N GLN A 686 27.84 -26.11 -25.63
CA GLN A 686 27.83 -25.66 -24.25
C GLN A 686 28.51 -24.29 -24.18
N ILE A 687 27.86 -23.33 -23.53
CA ILE A 687 28.35 -21.95 -23.43
C ILE A 687 29.08 -21.83 -22.09
N GLU A 688 30.40 -21.62 -22.12
CA GLU A 688 31.20 -21.34 -20.93
C GLU A 688 31.59 -19.86 -20.85
N LYS A 689 31.75 -19.23 -22.00
CA LYS A 689 32.11 -17.82 -22.16
C LYS A 689 31.40 -17.21 -23.36
N PHE A 690 31.25 -15.88 -23.36
CA PHE A 690 30.57 -15.16 -24.44
C PHE A 690 31.20 -15.38 -25.83
N SER A 691 32.51 -15.65 -25.90
CA SER A 691 33.16 -15.96 -27.19
C SER A 691 32.61 -17.23 -27.86
N ASP A 692 32.08 -18.18 -27.08
CA ASP A 692 31.42 -19.38 -27.63
C ASP A 692 30.15 -18.99 -28.40
N VAL A 693 29.40 -18.02 -27.88
CA VAL A 693 28.20 -17.48 -28.54
C VAL A 693 28.57 -16.82 -29.87
N VAL A 694 29.63 -16.00 -29.87
CA VAL A 694 30.13 -15.34 -31.07
C VAL A 694 30.55 -16.37 -32.14
N GLU A 695 31.22 -17.45 -31.72
CA GLU A 695 31.63 -18.54 -32.60
C GLU A 695 30.42 -19.22 -33.25
N MET A 696 29.43 -19.63 -32.45
CA MET A 696 28.22 -20.29 -32.92
C MET A 696 27.40 -19.42 -33.88
N VAL A 697 27.20 -18.15 -33.53
CA VAL A 697 26.47 -17.19 -34.39
C VAL A 697 27.23 -16.98 -35.71
N SER A 698 28.56 -16.85 -35.65
CA SER A 698 29.41 -16.72 -36.84
C SER A 698 29.34 -17.96 -37.73
N GLU A 699 29.31 -19.16 -37.15
CA GLU A 699 29.14 -20.41 -37.89
C GLU A 699 27.78 -20.45 -38.60
N GLY A 700 26.70 -20.06 -37.93
CA GLY A 700 25.36 -19.99 -38.50
C GLY A 700 25.28 -19.07 -39.70
N ILE A 701 25.84 -17.86 -39.58
CA ILE A 701 25.87 -16.88 -40.66
C ILE A 701 26.74 -17.37 -41.83
N LYS A 702 27.87 -18.06 -41.57
CA LYS A 702 28.74 -18.61 -42.63
C LYS A 702 28.07 -19.75 -43.41
N LYS A 703 27.25 -20.57 -42.76
CA LYS A 703 26.51 -21.67 -43.40
C LYS A 703 25.33 -21.17 -44.24
N ALA A 704 24.73 -20.06 -43.85
CA ALA A 704 23.59 -19.46 -44.54
C ALA A 704 23.99 -18.76 -45.86
N LYS A 705 23.14 -18.90 -46.88
CA LYS A 705 23.28 -18.20 -48.17
C LYS A 705 22.34 -16.99 -48.23
N LYS A 706 22.53 -16.13 -49.24
CA LYS A 706 21.61 -15.02 -49.50
C LYS A 706 20.17 -15.53 -49.68
N GLY A 707 19.24 -15.01 -48.87
CA GLY A 707 17.84 -15.44 -48.80
C GLY A 707 17.55 -16.52 -47.74
N ASP A 708 18.56 -17.03 -47.05
CA ASP A 708 18.40 -17.88 -45.88
C ASP A 708 18.28 -17.03 -44.60
N GLY A 709 17.92 -17.70 -43.50
CA GLY A 709 17.83 -17.13 -42.16
C GLY A 709 18.66 -17.90 -41.15
N VAL A 710 19.06 -17.20 -40.09
CA VAL A 710 19.71 -17.76 -38.90
C VAL A 710 18.88 -17.35 -37.69
N PHE A 711 18.34 -18.33 -36.96
CA PHE A 711 17.54 -18.12 -35.77
C PHE A 711 18.38 -18.39 -34.52
N ILE A 712 18.58 -17.37 -33.71
CA ILE A 712 19.35 -17.40 -32.46
C ILE A 712 18.39 -17.51 -31.29
N ILE A 713 18.55 -18.58 -30.50
CA ILE A 713 17.76 -18.91 -29.33
C ILE A 713 18.71 -19.11 -28.16
N LEU A 714 18.90 -18.07 -27.35
CA LEU A 714 19.75 -18.14 -26.16
C LEU A 714 18.94 -17.71 -24.93
N PRO A 715 19.31 -18.18 -23.72
CA PRO A 715 18.72 -17.67 -22.49
C PRO A 715 19.08 -16.18 -22.30
N GLU A 716 18.23 -15.44 -21.60
CA GLU A 716 18.60 -14.09 -21.13
C GLU A 716 19.67 -14.19 -20.03
N PRO A 717 20.64 -13.26 -19.94
CA PRO A 717 20.77 -12.03 -20.74
C PRO A 717 21.53 -12.19 -22.07
N LEU A 718 21.96 -13.40 -22.46
CA LEU A 718 22.82 -13.60 -23.64
C LEU A 718 22.16 -13.13 -24.95
N ASN A 719 20.86 -13.31 -25.11
CA ASN A 719 20.13 -12.80 -26.27
C ASN A 719 20.24 -11.27 -26.38
N ARG A 720 20.08 -10.56 -25.25
CA ARG A 720 20.25 -9.11 -25.19
C ARG A 720 21.68 -8.70 -25.55
N ASP A 721 22.67 -9.40 -25.04
CA ASP A 721 24.09 -9.13 -25.29
C ASP A 721 24.45 -9.35 -26.77
N VAL A 722 24.00 -10.45 -27.38
CA VAL A 722 24.20 -10.73 -28.82
C VAL A 722 23.51 -9.69 -29.70
N THR A 723 22.30 -9.27 -29.30
CA THR A 723 21.57 -8.19 -29.99
C THR A 723 22.39 -6.90 -30.01
N PHE A 724 23.02 -6.54 -28.88
CA PHE A 724 23.88 -5.37 -28.77
C PHE A 724 25.14 -5.49 -29.65
N GLU A 725 25.81 -6.63 -29.63
CA GLU A 725 27.03 -6.87 -30.42
C GLU A 725 26.77 -6.82 -31.93
N ILE A 726 25.71 -7.45 -32.42
CA ILE A 726 25.33 -7.41 -33.84
C ILE A 726 25.04 -5.96 -34.26
N ARG A 727 24.32 -5.21 -33.42
CA ARG A 727 24.02 -3.79 -33.65
C ARG A 727 25.29 -2.94 -33.76
N GLU A 728 26.20 -3.07 -32.80
CA GLU A 728 27.47 -2.33 -32.78
C GLU A 728 28.34 -2.67 -34.01
N ALA A 729 28.40 -3.94 -34.40
CA ALA A 729 29.13 -4.37 -35.59
C ALA A 729 28.56 -3.75 -36.88
N LEU A 730 27.24 -3.71 -37.03
CA LEU A 730 26.58 -3.07 -38.17
C LEU A 730 26.78 -1.55 -38.19
N ALA A 731 26.75 -0.89 -37.02
CA ALA A 731 27.01 0.54 -36.90
C ALA A 731 28.45 0.91 -37.28
N LYS A 732 29.45 0.13 -36.83
CA LYS A 732 30.87 0.31 -37.21
C LYS A 732 31.06 0.16 -38.73
N ARG A 733 30.41 -0.82 -39.37
CA ARG A 733 30.46 -0.98 -40.84
C ARG A 733 29.87 0.21 -41.59
N LYS A 734 28.72 0.74 -41.13
CA LYS A 734 28.11 1.94 -41.74
C LYS A 734 29.01 3.17 -41.59
N LYS A 735 29.62 3.39 -40.42
CA LYS A 735 30.58 4.50 -40.21
C LYS A 735 31.80 4.37 -41.12
N ASN A 736 32.37 3.18 -41.26
CA ASN A 736 33.49 2.95 -42.16
C ASN A 736 33.12 3.14 -43.64
N PHE A 737 31.89 2.82 -44.04
CA PHE A 737 31.41 3.07 -45.40
C PHE A 737 31.21 4.57 -45.68
N VAL A 738 30.62 5.32 -44.74
CA VAL A 738 30.41 6.77 -44.85
C VAL A 738 31.72 7.56 -44.78
N ASN A 739 32.70 7.09 -44.01
CA ASN A 739 34.03 7.74 -43.95
C ASN A 739 34.92 7.43 -45.16
N ASN A 740 34.59 6.38 -45.93
CA ASN A 740 35.34 5.96 -47.12
C ASN A 740 34.65 6.33 -48.45
N ALA A 741 33.47 6.95 -48.39
CA ALA A 741 32.71 7.49 -49.52
C ALA A 741 32.83 9.01 -49.52
#